data_AF-A0A0K2YGF8-F1
#
_entry.id   AF-A0A0K2YGF8-F1
#
_cell.length_a   1.000
_cell.length_b   1.000
_cell.length_c   1.000
_cell.angle_alpha   90.00
_cell.angle_beta   90.00
_cell.angle_gamma   90.00
#
_symmetry.space_group_name_H-M   'P 1'
#
loop_
_entity.id
_entity.type
_entity.pdbx_description
1 polymer ?
#
loop_
_entity_poly.entity_id
_entity_poly.type
_entity_poly.pdbx_seq_one_letter_code
_entity_poly.pdbx_strand_id
1 'polypeptide(L)'
;MVGFEELEISVLSAGRDVWVSAQSRLGSVFAVRCRPPNWARVLHVDGRPSPACWLRDAVRYARKDATLAEDARSVGTALTDLVFGVPEIGALLQRTRGVAGTSGAQVLVRVLAAPHEVSAWPWELMRDPERPGRCLTMARDVHVVRSGRSRTYPVRQEPVAPPLNLLLVMSSPPKEGPADSETPFDLYAEKRSLLRELQPLEQAGLLRVVVEDRPTVEGLRALMGQQRNGFHLLHYLGHANPSGLKLERPNGRGTLVHGREFAMLLHQLPDLRLAVFAGCETARAPDKAGADDGWAGPVSTADLCVRDASPMVIGMRAVLPFGTERLLTRFFYQALTAGHSVAESLRLARLAIDGDEDCGGPLLNWAVPSLLVGGSAPGPVVDPDAPATPVAPREQVGLRLGVRQGELRFISRLAELREAVDVLSGRTPARLLHVVGMPATGKSALLDRVIEEFDPSIAYLFISSRTLLDKTDPVAKLAELVVEVLEMKGVSTVPRGDRDSSEWWDRVVGGLDKVRLAIVIDDGDLLAGGEPGGKDVLEALGVLTSRRGSARLAVVATQQLEGLTKGMKDSEVRIIRLDPLSWSEVWQWIRRNLPALARFGEADLRRYYDDIRHLEDWERLAGAVSEDDLDRGDDLRELVRRFSVNVVHEAASTPKGGEAYGAALRRPLRLAVAGPHTADRHDEIASVVTQCAIAQGVPGRVVVSGATGHGESALGELVPPEQAFHDEEICDADRLLRDASQAGADIVVVDHGESEQTDHGDALVRVAAANGKIVIESGDQPDAPMFLGRGDGGRTATGTSYLYAPRTSTKESATPVLELEGTTCAALYVAVAAMLVWATDRDLAAGEVRDILIASASPIATGAGTKPGSLSVDRALTAARRKAVERALGGESMQLGQLLAETSVRPELAVPILDDLVAAGAVHQVVRGGVEQFEAAPDPVR
;
A
#
# COMPACT_ATOMS: atom_id res chain seq x y z
N MET A 1 32.30 31.16 14.24
CA MET A 1 31.30 30.28 14.89
C MET A 1 30.29 31.13 15.64
N VAL A 2 29.04 31.11 15.22
CA VAL A 2 27.94 31.75 15.97
C VAL A 2 27.63 30.84 17.16
N GLY A 3 27.93 31.30 18.37
CA GLY A 3 27.60 30.59 19.61
C GLY A 3 26.13 30.75 19.99
N PHE A 4 25.68 30.02 21.00
CA PHE A 4 24.35 30.20 21.60
C PHE A 4 24.46 30.82 22.99
N GLU A 5 23.53 31.71 23.30
CA GLU A 5 23.22 32.13 24.66
C GLU A 5 22.02 31.31 25.17
N GLU A 6 22.21 30.54 26.23
CA GLU A 6 21.22 29.57 26.67
C GLU A 6 20.20 30.19 27.66
N LEU A 7 18.93 29.87 27.43
CA LEU A 7 17.83 30.06 28.37
C LEU A 7 17.15 28.71 28.61
N GLU A 8 17.40 28.12 29.76
CA GLU A 8 16.74 26.87 30.16
C GLU A 8 15.41 27.19 30.83
N ILE A 9 14.34 26.50 30.42
CA ILE A 9 13.00 26.64 30.96
C ILE A 9 12.56 25.26 31.44
N SER A 10 12.23 25.15 32.72
CA SER A 10 11.73 23.91 33.34
C SER A 10 10.26 24.07 33.70
N VAL A 11 9.42 23.18 33.19
CA VAL A 11 7.97 23.16 33.42
C VAL A 11 7.57 21.82 34.04
N LEU A 12 7.17 21.83 35.30
CA LEU A 12 6.86 20.63 36.08
C LEU A 12 5.41 20.68 36.57
N SER A 13 4.57 19.75 36.13
CA SER A 13 3.24 19.59 36.74
C SER A 13 3.31 18.72 37.99
N ALA A 14 2.73 19.21 39.08
CA ALA A 14 2.59 18.48 40.33
C ALA A 14 1.26 18.84 41.01
N GLY A 15 0.39 17.84 41.21
CA GLY A 15 -0.94 18.05 41.75
C GLY A 15 -1.85 18.80 40.79
N ARG A 16 -2.34 19.98 41.20
CA ARG A 16 -3.22 20.84 40.38
C ARG A 16 -2.50 22.04 39.78
N ASP A 17 -1.18 22.13 39.99
CA ASP A 17 -0.37 23.28 39.65
C ASP A 17 0.75 22.89 38.69
N VAL A 18 1.21 23.88 37.93
CA VAL A 18 2.39 23.80 37.07
C VAL A 18 3.45 24.73 37.65
N TRP A 19 4.66 24.23 37.82
CA TRP A 19 5.79 24.98 38.36
C TRP A 19 6.72 25.34 37.22
N VAL A 20 6.97 26.63 37.04
CA VAL A 20 7.84 27.15 35.97
C VAL A 20 9.12 27.71 36.59
N SER A 21 10.26 27.30 36.05
CA SER A 21 11.57 27.87 36.38
C SER A 21 12.27 28.27 35.09
N ALA A 22 13.16 29.26 35.18
CA ALA A 22 14.02 29.63 34.07
C ALA A 22 15.43 29.97 34.56
N GLN A 23 16.45 29.63 33.77
CA GLN A 23 17.84 29.88 34.12
C GLN A 23 18.63 30.30 32.87
N SER A 24 19.52 31.27 33.04
CA SER A 24 20.57 31.62 32.08
C SER A 24 21.81 32.07 32.85
N ARG A 25 22.91 32.37 32.15
CA ARG A 25 24.09 32.98 32.78
C ARG A 25 23.83 34.37 33.40
N LEU A 26 22.70 35.00 33.08
CA LEU A 26 22.33 36.34 33.55
C LEU A 26 21.40 36.31 34.77
N GLY A 27 21.01 35.12 35.24
CA GLY A 27 20.16 34.95 36.42
C GLY A 27 19.23 33.76 36.31
N SER A 28 18.44 33.57 37.37
CA SER A 28 17.55 32.42 37.52
C SER A 28 16.26 32.81 38.23
N VAL A 29 15.16 32.16 37.85
CA VAL A 29 13.84 32.23 38.44
C VAL A 29 13.42 30.80 38.78
N PHE A 30 13.04 30.52 40.02
CA PHE A 30 12.80 29.15 40.47
C PHE A 30 11.37 28.95 40.96
N ALA A 31 10.78 27.83 40.54
CA ALA A 31 9.55 27.25 41.06
C ALA A 31 8.40 28.28 41.22
N VAL A 32 8.11 29.02 40.15
CA VAL A 32 6.95 29.92 40.11
C VAL A 32 5.71 29.07 39.89
N ARG A 33 4.81 29.10 40.88
CA ARG A 33 3.54 28.37 40.83
C ARG A 33 2.59 29.03 39.83
N CYS A 34 2.16 28.25 38.85
CA CYS A 34 1.24 28.66 37.80
C CYS A 34 0.02 27.71 37.76
N ARG A 35 -1.10 28.20 37.25
CA ARG A 35 -2.24 27.32 36.93
C ARG A 35 -1.98 26.64 35.59
N PRO A 36 -2.39 25.37 35.43
CA PRO A 36 -2.35 24.73 34.12
C PRO A 36 -3.19 25.53 33.12
N PRO A 37 -2.76 25.64 31.85
CA PRO A 37 -3.53 26.34 30.84
C PRO A 37 -4.92 25.73 30.64
N ASN A 38 -5.92 26.57 30.36
CA ASN A 38 -7.26 26.11 30.02
C ASN A 38 -7.35 25.84 28.51
N TRP A 39 -7.58 24.59 28.13
CA TRP A 39 -7.65 24.14 26.74
C TRP A 39 -9.08 24.08 26.19
N ALA A 40 -10.05 24.79 26.78
CA ALA A 40 -11.49 24.64 26.48
C ALA A 40 -11.89 24.77 25.00
N ARG A 41 -11.11 25.46 24.16
CA ARG A 41 -11.37 25.59 22.71
C ARG A 41 -10.90 24.37 21.89
N VAL A 42 -10.07 23.52 22.48
CA VAL A 42 -9.29 22.52 21.78
C VAL A 42 -9.64 21.13 22.29
N LEU A 43 -10.67 20.53 21.68
CA LEU A 43 -11.21 19.22 22.06
C LEU A 43 -10.63 18.12 21.17
N HIS A 44 -10.29 16.98 21.78
CA HIS A 44 -10.07 15.71 21.08
C HIS A 44 -11.36 15.24 20.41
N VAL A 45 -11.23 14.32 19.43
CA VAL A 45 -12.34 13.53 18.88
C VAL A 45 -13.21 12.87 19.97
N ASP A 46 -12.65 12.62 21.16
CA ASP A 46 -13.34 11.97 22.29
C ASP A 46 -13.97 12.99 23.25
N GLY A 47 -14.00 14.28 22.87
CA GLY A 47 -14.56 15.38 23.66
C GLY A 47 -13.68 15.84 24.84
N ARG A 48 -12.48 15.28 25.02
CA ARG A 48 -11.55 15.67 26.10
C ARG A 48 -10.54 16.72 25.62
N PRO A 49 -10.26 17.78 26.39
CA PRO A 49 -9.26 18.77 26.01
C PRO A 49 -7.84 18.18 26.01
N SER A 50 -7.16 18.18 24.86
CA SER A 50 -5.76 17.76 24.73
C SER A 50 -5.10 18.47 23.53
N PRO A 51 -4.25 19.49 23.74
CA PRO A 51 -3.56 20.18 22.65
C PRO A 51 -2.64 19.27 21.83
N ALA A 52 -2.07 18.25 22.48
CA ALA A 52 -1.20 17.28 21.82
C ALA A 52 -1.99 16.48 20.78
N CYS A 53 -3.15 15.96 21.17
CA CYS A 53 -4.00 15.19 20.29
C CYS A 53 -4.70 16.07 19.26
N TRP A 54 -5.09 17.29 19.63
CA TRP A 54 -5.63 18.24 18.66
C TRP A 54 -4.66 18.56 17.55
N LEU A 55 -3.38 18.83 17.85
CA LEU A 55 -2.39 19.09 16.80
C LEU A 55 -2.24 17.86 15.89
N ARG A 56 -2.20 16.66 16.48
CA ARG A 56 -2.19 15.39 15.74
C ARG A 56 -3.39 15.30 14.79
N ASP A 57 -4.59 15.52 15.30
CA ASP A 57 -5.84 15.37 14.54
C ASP A 57 -5.96 16.47 13.46
N ALA A 58 -5.62 17.72 13.80
CA ALA A 58 -5.62 18.84 12.87
C ALA A 58 -4.74 18.57 11.64
N VAL A 59 -3.52 18.09 11.88
CA VAL A 59 -2.57 17.74 10.82
C VAL A 59 -3.04 16.48 10.06
N ARG A 60 -3.45 15.43 10.78
CA ARG A 60 -3.88 14.15 10.19
C ARG A 60 -5.07 14.31 9.24
N TYR A 61 -6.00 15.21 9.57
CA TYR A 61 -7.20 15.47 8.79
C TYR A 61 -7.08 16.72 7.90
N ALA A 62 -5.88 17.32 7.80
CA ALA A 62 -5.61 18.50 6.99
C ALA A 62 -6.69 19.58 7.11
N ARG A 63 -7.10 19.90 8.34
CA ARG A 63 -8.17 20.88 8.58
C ARG A 63 -7.75 22.25 8.01
N LYS A 64 -8.61 22.86 7.20
CA LYS A 64 -8.37 24.19 6.58
C LYS A 64 -9.32 25.27 7.11
N ASP A 65 -10.16 24.95 8.08
CA ASP A 65 -11.16 25.87 8.57
C ASP A 65 -10.53 27.03 9.35
N ALA A 66 -11.12 28.22 9.26
CA ALA A 66 -10.61 29.43 9.91
C ALA A 66 -10.40 29.27 11.44
N THR A 67 -11.11 28.32 12.06
CA THR A 67 -10.95 28.00 13.49
C THR A 67 -9.57 27.42 13.81
N LEU A 68 -8.92 26.70 12.89
CA LEU A 68 -7.64 26.05 13.18
C LEU A 68 -6.52 27.05 13.48
N ALA A 69 -6.45 28.14 12.70
CA ALA A 69 -5.48 29.20 12.93
C ALA A 69 -5.74 29.94 14.25
N GLU A 70 -7.01 30.11 14.62
CA GLU A 70 -7.40 30.69 15.91
C GLU A 70 -7.08 29.77 17.08
N ASP A 71 -7.32 28.47 16.94
CA ASP A 71 -6.98 27.45 17.94
C ASP A 71 -5.47 27.37 18.16
N ALA A 72 -4.68 27.36 17.07
CA ALA A 72 -3.22 27.42 17.15
C ALA A 72 -2.72 28.70 17.82
N ARG A 73 -3.39 29.83 17.56
CA ARG A 73 -3.12 31.11 18.25
C ARG A 73 -3.47 31.02 19.73
N SER A 74 -4.61 30.44 20.07
CA SER A 74 -5.05 30.25 21.45
C SER A 74 -4.09 29.36 22.23
N VAL A 75 -3.68 28.22 21.66
CA VAL A 75 -2.72 27.29 22.26
C VAL A 75 -1.36 27.98 22.45
N GLY A 76 -0.86 28.64 21.42
CA GLY A 76 0.42 29.36 21.49
C GLY A 76 0.42 30.47 22.53
N THR A 77 -0.67 31.24 22.63
CA THR A 77 -0.84 32.29 23.64
C THR A 77 -0.85 31.69 25.04
N ALA A 78 -1.60 30.62 25.25
CA ALA A 78 -1.68 29.96 26.55
C ALA A 78 -0.32 29.39 27.03
N LEU A 79 0.50 28.86 26.13
CA LEU A 79 1.87 28.42 26.45
C LEU A 79 2.79 29.61 26.76
N THR A 80 2.61 30.73 26.05
CA THR A 80 3.37 31.96 26.26
C THR A 80 3.03 32.59 27.60
N ASP A 81 1.74 32.69 27.93
CA ASP A 81 1.27 33.24 29.21
C ASP A 81 1.70 32.37 30.39
N LEU A 82 1.74 31.05 30.23
CA LEU A 82 2.26 30.14 31.25
C LEU A 82 3.73 30.44 31.60
N VAL A 83 4.56 30.70 30.59
CA VAL A 83 6.02 30.83 30.77
C VAL A 83 6.45 32.27 30.97
N PHE A 84 6.07 33.15 30.05
CA PHE A 84 6.47 34.56 30.01
C PHE A 84 5.44 35.50 30.64
N GLY A 85 4.26 35.00 31.05
CA GLY A 85 3.37 35.74 31.95
C GLY A 85 3.96 35.93 33.35
N VAL A 86 5.04 35.20 33.67
CA VAL A 86 5.94 35.48 34.79
C VAL A 86 6.91 36.60 34.38
N PRO A 87 6.75 37.84 34.86
CA PRO A 87 7.51 38.99 34.36
C PRO A 87 9.03 38.82 34.46
N GLU A 88 9.51 38.13 35.50
CA GLU A 88 10.93 37.87 35.73
C GLU A 88 11.53 36.95 34.67
N ILE A 89 10.76 35.98 34.16
CA ILE A 89 11.19 35.07 33.08
C ILE A 89 11.22 35.83 31.75
N GLY A 90 10.21 36.66 31.47
CA GLY A 90 10.21 37.55 30.31
C GLY A 90 11.41 38.51 30.31
N ALA A 91 11.69 39.15 31.44
CA ALA A 91 12.86 40.02 31.60
C ALA A 91 14.18 39.25 31.45
N LEU A 92 14.24 37.99 31.91
CA LEU A 92 15.41 37.13 31.72
C LEU A 92 15.65 36.84 30.23
N LEU A 93 14.60 36.47 29.48
CA LEU A 93 14.69 36.28 28.03
C LEU A 93 15.21 37.53 27.32
N GLN A 94 14.69 38.72 27.66
CA GLN A 94 15.15 39.96 27.03
C GLN A 94 16.61 40.27 27.30
N ARG A 95 17.08 40.07 28.53
CA ARG A 95 18.51 40.23 28.85
C ARG A 95 19.37 39.24 28.07
N THR A 96 18.94 37.98 27.98
CA THR A 96 19.64 36.94 27.21
C THR A 96 19.69 37.29 25.73
N ARG A 97 18.59 37.77 25.13
CA ARG A 97 18.54 38.25 23.74
C ARG A 97 19.48 39.45 23.53
N GLY A 98 19.48 40.43 24.43
CA GLY A 98 20.36 41.60 24.31
C GLY A 98 21.84 41.24 24.33
N VAL A 99 22.22 40.30 25.21
CA VAL A 99 23.59 39.78 25.29
C VAL A 99 23.95 38.97 24.04
N ALA A 100 23.05 38.10 23.56
CA ALA A 100 23.26 37.34 22.33
C ALA A 100 23.46 38.25 21.12
N GLY A 101 22.61 39.26 20.96
CA GLY A 101 22.72 40.25 19.88
C GLY A 101 24.04 41.02 19.92
N THR A 102 24.53 41.36 21.10
CA THR A 102 25.81 42.08 21.28
C THR A 102 27.02 41.21 20.89
N SER A 103 26.96 39.91 21.15
CA SER A 103 28.03 38.95 20.80
C SER A 103 27.89 38.35 19.40
N GLY A 104 26.84 38.72 18.64
CA GLY A 104 26.51 38.10 17.36
C GLY A 104 26.05 36.65 17.49
N ALA A 105 25.66 36.21 18.69
CA ALA A 105 25.10 34.91 19.00
C ALA A 105 23.57 34.89 18.83
N GLN A 106 22.98 33.70 18.86
CA GLN A 106 21.53 33.50 18.93
C GLN A 106 21.12 32.97 20.31
N VAL A 107 19.86 33.12 20.69
CA VAL A 107 19.34 32.55 21.93
C VAL A 107 18.86 31.13 21.68
N LEU A 108 19.26 30.19 22.54
CA LEU A 108 18.76 28.83 22.58
C LEU A 108 17.83 28.66 23.78
N VAL A 109 16.52 28.58 23.53
CA VAL A 109 15.52 28.28 24.55
C VAL A 109 15.36 26.77 24.68
N ARG A 110 15.81 26.21 25.80
CA ARG A 110 15.76 24.77 26.09
C ARG A 110 14.59 24.48 27.03
N VAL A 111 13.56 23.80 26.52
CA VAL A 111 12.37 23.46 27.31
C VAL A 111 12.50 22.05 27.89
N LEU A 112 12.61 21.96 29.21
CA LEU A 112 12.51 20.73 29.98
C LEU A 112 11.10 20.65 30.58
N ALA A 113 10.30 19.69 30.14
CA ALA A 113 8.92 19.51 30.58
C ALA A 113 8.73 18.14 31.23
N ALA A 114 7.93 18.07 32.29
CA ALA A 114 7.50 16.82 32.92
C ALA A 114 6.18 17.03 33.69
N PRO A 115 5.35 15.98 33.90
CA PRO A 115 5.44 14.62 33.36
C PRO A 115 5.10 14.58 31.85
N HIS A 116 4.93 13.39 31.29
CA HIS A 116 4.78 13.16 29.85
C HIS A 116 3.64 13.97 29.20
N GLU A 117 2.57 14.29 29.94
CA GLU A 117 1.43 15.09 29.47
C GLU A 117 1.83 16.53 29.16
N VAL A 118 2.66 17.13 30.02
CA VAL A 118 3.22 18.48 29.84
C VAL A 118 4.28 18.48 28.75
N SER A 119 5.08 17.39 28.72
CA SER A 119 6.04 17.15 27.64
C SER A 119 5.35 17.07 26.28
N ALA A 120 4.13 16.56 26.23
CA ALA A 120 3.36 16.45 25.00
C ALA A 120 2.73 17.78 24.53
N TRP A 121 2.85 18.90 25.25
CA TRP A 121 2.35 20.16 24.73
C TRP A 121 3.14 20.64 23.49
N PRO A 122 2.50 21.35 22.54
CA PRO A 122 3.14 21.81 21.32
C PRO A 122 3.95 23.09 21.59
N TRP A 123 5.06 22.95 22.32
CA TRP A 123 5.98 24.04 22.67
C TRP A 123 6.47 24.85 21.47
N GLU A 124 6.43 24.27 20.28
CA GLU A 124 6.74 24.89 19.00
C GLU A 124 5.78 26.04 18.63
N LEU A 125 4.55 26.03 19.17
CA LEU A 125 3.54 27.08 18.98
C LEU A 125 3.68 28.26 19.95
N MET A 126 4.60 28.20 20.91
CA MET A 126 4.86 29.30 21.84
C MET A 126 5.17 30.59 21.07
N ARG A 127 4.53 31.70 21.45
CA ARG A 127 4.61 33.00 20.78
C ARG A 127 5.84 33.77 21.26
N ASP A 128 6.35 34.64 20.40
CA ASP A 128 7.38 35.59 20.80
C ASP A 128 6.73 36.70 21.65
N PRO A 129 7.13 36.90 22.93
CA PRO A 129 6.53 37.92 23.78
C PRO A 129 6.74 39.35 23.24
N GLU A 130 7.79 39.60 22.44
CA GLU A 130 8.02 40.90 21.79
C GLU A 130 7.23 41.05 20.49
N ARG A 131 6.81 39.93 19.90
CA ARG A 131 6.07 39.88 18.63
C ARG A 131 4.95 38.85 18.74
N PRO A 132 3.87 39.14 19.49
CA PRO A 132 2.83 38.15 19.81
C PRO A 132 2.16 37.52 18.59
N GLY A 133 2.20 38.19 17.43
CA GLY A 133 1.72 37.64 16.15
C GLY A 133 2.56 36.50 15.56
N ARG A 134 3.78 36.23 16.07
CA ARG A 134 4.70 35.23 15.54
C ARG A 134 5.08 34.20 16.59
N CYS A 135 5.34 32.98 16.14
CA CYS A 135 5.87 31.91 16.99
C CYS A 135 7.37 32.13 17.26
N LEU A 136 7.81 31.85 18.49
CA LEU A 136 9.21 32.04 18.91
C LEU A 136 10.16 31.13 18.10
N THR A 137 9.69 29.94 17.73
CA THR A 137 10.40 28.99 16.83
C THR A 137 10.73 29.54 15.45
N MET A 138 10.04 30.60 15.01
CA MET A 138 10.24 31.24 13.70
C MET A 138 11.14 32.48 13.78
N ALA A 139 11.50 32.92 14.99
CA ALA A 139 12.33 34.09 15.19
C ALA A 139 13.76 33.84 14.67
N ARG A 140 14.38 34.85 14.05
CA ARG A 140 15.73 34.72 13.47
C ARG A 140 16.82 34.61 14.53
N ASP A 141 16.54 35.15 15.72
CA ASP A 141 17.48 35.32 16.83
C ASP A 141 17.24 34.34 17.98
N VAL A 142 16.19 33.51 17.90
CA VAL A 142 15.81 32.55 18.95
C VAL A 142 15.48 31.20 18.34
N HIS A 143 15.97 30.13 18.98
CA HIS A 143 15.61 28.76 18.64
C HIS A 143 15.01 28.06 19.86
N VAL A 144 13.91 27.35 19.66
CA VAL A 144 13.27 26.54 20.71
C VAL A 144 13.59 25.07 20.48
N VAL A 145 14.16 24.43 21.50
CA VAL A 145 14.48 23.00 21.52
C VAL A 145 13.91 22.33 22.76
N ARG A 146 13.64 21.04 22.67
CA ARG A 146 13.22 20.21 23.80
C ARG A 146 14.45 19.59 24.44
N SER A 147 14.62 19.77 25.74
CA SER A 147 15.66 19.07 26.49
C SER A 147 15.25 17.62 26.69
N GLY A 148 15.99 16.71 26.07
CA GLY A 148 15.91 15.29 26.40
C GLY A 148 16.50 15.00 27.77
N ARG A 149 16.32 13.77 28.26
CA ARG A 149 16.97 13.33 29.50
C ARG A 149 18.50 13.32 29.35
N SER A 150 19.21 13.39 30.47
CA SER A 150 20.69 13.37 30.49
C SER A 150 21.24 12.20 29.68
N ARG A 151 22.07 12.52 28.69
CA ARG A 151 22.71 11.53 27.82
C ARG A 151 23.57 10.52 28.58
N THR A 152 23.71 9.32 28.03
CA THR A 152 24.50 8.21 28.62
C THR A 152 25.78 7.88 27.84
N TYR A 153 26.11 8.67 26.82
CA TYR A 153 27.24 8.46 25.90
C TYR A 153 28.06 9.76 25.71
N PRO A 154 29.34 9.65 25.30
CA PRO A 154 30.17 10.82 24.99
C PRO A 154 29.74 11.51 23.69
N VAL A 155 29.86 12.84 23.61
CA VAL A 155 29.55 13.60 22.40
C VAL A 155 30.80 14.13 21.75
N ARG A 156 30.86 13.98 20.43
CA ARG A 156 31.85 14.64 19.58
C ARG A 156 31.26 15.96 19.11
N GLN A 157 31.92 17.07 19.43
CA GLN A 157 31.45 18.41 19.08
C GLN A 157 32.11 19.01 17.85
N GLU A 158 33.21 18.41 17.38
CA GLU A 158 33.89 18.90 16.18
C GLU A 158 33.00 18.66 14.94
N PRO A 159 32.77 19.71 14.13
CA PRO A 159 32.12 19.59 12.84
C PRO A 159 32.91 18.66 11.90
N VAL A 160 32.20 18.01 11.00
CA VAL A 160 32.77 17.03 10.07
C VAL A 160 33.04 17.72 8.72
N ALA A 161 34.19 17.46 8.10
CA ALA A 161 34.44 17.90 6.73
C ALA A 161 33.47 17.21 5.75
N PRO A 162 33.03 17.90 4.68
CA PRO A 162 32.18 17.27 3.66
C PRO A 162 32.90 16.10 2.96
N PRO A 163 32.17 15.08 2.47
CA PRO A 163 30.71 14.96 2.52
C PRO A 163 30.18 14.44 3.86
N LEU A 164 28.98 14.89 4.25
CA LEU A 164 28.23 14.23 5.31
C LEU A 164 27.71 12.88 4.83
N ASN A 165 27.99 11.79 5.55
CA ASN A 165 27.46 10.46 5.25
C ASN A 165 26.07 10.30 5.87
N LEU A 166 25.05 10.23 5.03
CA LEU A 166 23.64 10.05 5.40
C LEU A 166 23.18 8.62 5.12
N LEU A 167 22.68 7.95 6.14
CA LEU A 167 21.89 6.72 6.00
C LEU A 167 20.41 7.07 5.92
N LEU A 168 19.80 6.92 4.74
CA LEU A 168 18.36 7.06 4.51
C LEU A 168 17.70 5.68 4.65
N VAL A 169 16.97 5.46 5.74
CA VAL A 169 16.23 4.24 6.04
C VAL A 169 14.78 4.44 5.63
N MET A 170 14.26 3.61 4.73
CA MET A 170 12.91 3.74 4.21
C MET A 170 12.14 2.44 4.46
N SER A 171 11.04 2.49 5.22
CA SER A 171 10.25 1.31 5.56
C SER A 171 8.77 1.49 5.24
N SER A 172 8.27 0.64 4.35
CA SER A 172 6.84 0.51 4.03
C SER A 172 6.50 -0.97 3.81
N PRO A 173 6.55 -1.80 4.87
CA PRO A 173 6.23 -3.21 4.74
C PRO A 173 4.80 -3.41 4.20
N PRO A 174 4.56 -4.45 3.37
CA PRO A 174 3.21 -4.82 2.94
C PRO A 174 2.34 -5.21 4.14
N LYS A 175 1.01 -5.13 3.96
CA LYS A 175 0.03 -5.53 4.98
C LYS A 175 0.19 -7.01 5.32
N GLU A 176 0.18 -7.34 6.61
CA GLU A 176 0.22 -8.75 7.05
C GLU A 176 -1.15 -9.44 6.92
N GLY A 177 -2.25 -8.69 6.82
CA GLY A 177 -3.61 -9.22 6.65
C GLY A 177 -4.70 -8.14 6.75
N PRO A 178 -6.00 -8.51 6.63
CA PRO A 178 -7.12 -7.56 6.66
C PRO A 178 -7.29 -6.83 8.01
N ALA A 179 -6.73 -7.37 9.09
CA ALA A 179 -6.70 -6.71 10.40
C ALA A 179 -5.61 -5.63 10.51
N ASP A 180 -4.64 -5.58 9.58
CA ASP A 180 -3.63 -4.53 9.55
C ASP A 180 -4.23 -3.23 8.97
N SER A 181 -4.49 -2.29 9.88
CA SER A 181 -5.00 -0.96 9.53
C SER A 181 -3.96 -0.07 8.85
N GLU A 182 -2.66 -0.39 9.00
CA GLU A 182 -1.60 0.40 8.41
C GLU A 182 -1.47 0.08 6.93
N THR A 183 -1.53 1.13 6.13
CA THR A 183 -1.61 0.98 4.69
C THR A 183 -0.27 1.37 4.08
N PRO A 184 0.38 0.46 3.31
CA PRO A 184 1.68 0.73 2.72
C PRO A 184 1.58 1.94 1.80
N PHE A 185 2.67 2.68 1.70
CA PHE A 185 2.80 3.77 0.75
C PHE A 185 3.78 3.39 -0.36
N ASP A 186 3.78 4.18 -1.42
CA ASP A 186 4.69 4.00 -2.55
C ASP A 186 6.11 4.41 -2.16
N LEU A 187 6.84 3.47 -1.57
CA LEU A 187 8.19 3.68 -1.08
C LEU A 187 9.13 4.21 -2.17
N TYR A 188 9.00 3.72 -3.40
CA TYR A 188 9.89 4.06 -4.50
C TYR A 188 9.63 5.46 -5.05
N ALA A 189 8.37 5.87 -5.18
CA ALA A 189 8.08 7.25 -5.56
C ALA A 189 8.59 8.24 -4.50
N GLU A 190 8.44 7.92 -3.21
CA GLU A 190 8.99 8.76 -2.14
C GLU A 190 10.52 8.78 -2.15
N LYS A 191 11.16 7.62 -2.34
CA LYS A 191 12.62 7.50 -2.49
C LYS A 191 13.12 8.40 -3.60
N ARG A 192 12.53 8.35 -4.80
CA ARG A 192 12.92 9.20 -5.92
C ARG A 192 12.72 10.68 -5.62
N SER A 193 11.59 11.04 -5.02
CA SER A 193 11.27 12.43 -4.65
C SER A 193 12.36 12.99 -3.72
N LEU A 194 12.71 12.25 -2.67
CA LEU A 194 13.75 12.66 -1.72
C LEU A 194 15.14 12.69 -2.35
N LEU A 195 15.52 11.65 -3.11
CA LEU A 195 16.82 11.61 -3.78
C LEU A 195 16.97 12.74 -4.81
N ARG A 196 15.89 13.14 -5.50
CA ARG A 196 15.89 14.29 -6.41
C ARG A 196 16.19 15.60 -5.67
N GLU A 197 15.63 15.82 -4.49
CA GLU A 197 15.93 17.01 -3.69
C GLU A 197 17.36 17.00 -3.10
N LEU A 198 17.92 15.82 -2.84
CA LEU A 198 19.27 15.65 -2.29
C LEU A 198 20.37 15.64 -3.37
N GLN A 199 20.02 15.32 -4.61
CA GLN A 199 20.96 15.18 -5.74
C GLN A 199 21.89 16.39 -5.93
N PRO A 200 21.45 17.66 -5.82
CA PRO A 200 22.36 18.81 -5.94
C PRO A 200 23.47 18.80 -4.88
N LEU A 201 23.19 18.32 -3.66
CA LEU A 201 24.15 18.26 -2.56
C LEU A 201 25.16 17.12 -2.76
N GLU A 202 24.72 15.98 -3.33
CA GLU A 202 25.61 14.88 -3.68
C GLU A 202 26.55 15.25 -4.83
N GLN A 203 26.04 15.91 -5.88
CA GLN A 203 26.84 16.38 -7.01
C GLN A 203 27.90 17.40 -6.56
N ALA A 204 27.55 18.28 -5.62
CA ALA A 204 28.47 19.23 -5.01
C ALA A 204 29.51 18.59 -4.08
N GLY A 205 29.38 17.29 -3.76
CA GLY A 205 30.28 16.60 -2.82
C GLY A 205 30.05 16.98 -1.35
N LEU A 206 28.91 17.58 -1.02
CA LEU A 206 28.55 18.02 0.33
C LEU A 206 27.86 16.92 1.13
N LEU A 207 27.15 16.02 0.45
CA LEU A 207 26.38 14.93 1.03
C LEU A 207 26.71 13.63 0.30
N ARG A 208 26.68 12.52 1.01
CA ARG A 208 26.69 11.17 0.44
C ARG A 208 25.50 10.40 1.00
N VAL A 209 24.59 9.99 0.15
CA VAL A 209 23.37 9.28 0.56
C VAL A 209 23.55 7.78 0.33
N VAL A 210 23.25 6.99 1.36
CA VAL A 210 23.10 5.53 1.26
C VAL A 210 21.68 5.20 1.65
N VAL A 211 20.95 4.51 0.77
CA VAL A 211 19.54 4.14 0.99
C VAL A 211 19.43 2.68 1.39
N GLU A 212 18.66 2.41 2.43
CA GLU A 212 18.19 1.08 2.80
C GLU A 212 16.65 1.08 2.75
N ASP A 213 16.08 0.50 1.70
CA ASP A 213 14.65 0.49 1.41
C ASP A 213 13.97 -0.86 1.69
N ARG A 214 14.70 -1.81 2.31
CA ARG A 214 14.17 -3.05 2.88
C ARG A 214 14.78 -3.29 4.27
N PRO A 215 14.60 -2.35 5.21
CA PRO A 215 15.41 -2.29 6.40
C PRO A 215 15.03 -3.43 7.36
N THR A 216 15.87 -4.45 7.42
CA THR A 216 15.86 -5.44 8.50
C THR A 216 16.85 -5.02 9.59
N VAL A 217 16.66 -5.49 10.83
CA VAL A 217 17.61 -5.19 11.92
C VAL A 217 19.00 -5.73 11.54
N GLU A 218 19.09 -6.95 11.03
CA GLU A 218 20.34 -7.57 10.60
C GLU A 218 20.96 -6.84 9.40
N GLY A 219 20.14 -6.46 8.42
CA GLY A 219 20.57 -5.71 7.24
C GLY A 219 21.14 -4.35 7.61
N LEU A 220 20.47 -3.62 8.50
CA LEU A 220 20.99 -2.35 9.03
C LEU A 220 22.31 -2.54 9.76
N ARG A 221 22.44 -3.55 10.64
CA ARG A 221 23.71 -3.85 11.31
C ARG A 221 24.84 -4.14 10.33
N ALA A 222 24.56 -4.97 9.31
CA ALA A 222 25.53 -5.30 8.28
C ALA A 222 25.95 -4.06 7.49
N LEU A 223 24.99 -3.21 7.09
CA LEU A 223 25.25 -1.97 6.36
C LEU A 223 26.08 -0.99 7.19
N MET A 224 25.73 -0.79 8.47
CA MET A 224 26.46 0.06 9.40
C MET A 224 27.89 -0.43 9.61
N GLY A 225 28.10 -1.75 9.74
CA GLY A 225 29.43 -2.34 9.91
C GLY A 225 30.31 -2.30 8.66
N GLN A 226 29.71 -2.24 7.46
CA GLN A 226 30.46 -2.19 6.18
C GLN A 226 30.96 -0.79 5.82
N GLN A 227 30.35 0.28 6.35
CA GLN A 227 30.76 1.65 6.02
C GLN A 227 31.99 2.08 6.82
N ARG A 228 33.16 2.09 6.15
CA ARG A 228 34.45 2.48 6.74
C ARG A 228 34.47 3.88 7.35
N ASN A 229 33.72 4.83 6.78
CA ASN A 229 33.67 6.22 7.23
C ASN A 229 32.47 6.49 8.17
N GLY A 230 31.79 5.44 8.63
CA GLY A 230 30.60 5.55 9.46
C GLY A 230 29.46 6.35 8.82
N PHE A 231 28.44 6.63 9.63
CA PHE A 231 27.34 7.53 9.27
C PHE A 231 27.29 8.69 10.27
N HIS A 232 27.19 9.91 9.76
CA HIS A 232 27.05 11.12 10.57
C HIS A 232 25.58 11.44 10.82
N LEU A 233 24.73 11.07 9.86
CA LEU A 233 23.30 11.36 9.85
C LEU A 233 22.53 10.06 9.61
N LEU A 234 21.40 9.92 10.29
CA LEU A 234 20.40 8.91 9.98
C LEU A 234 19.06 9.60 9.73
N HIS A 235 18.40 9.25 8.63
CA HIS A 235 17.06 9.70 8.33
C HIS A 235 16.16 8.50 8.14
N TYR A 236 15.21 8.29 9.04
CA TYR A 236 14.17 7.28 8.92
C TYR A 236 12.91 7.88 8.31
N LEU A 237 12.38 7.24 7.27
CA LEU A 237 11.07 7.49 6.67
C LEU A 237 10.23 6.19 6.70
N GLY A 238 9.07 6.22 7.34
CA GLY A 238 8.22 5.02 7.38
C GLY A 238 7.13 5.07 8.43
N HIS A 239 6.40 3.96 8.55
CA HIS A 239 5.41 3.80 9.60
C HIS A 239 6.07 3.77 10.99
N ALA A 240 5.60 4.62 11.89
CA ALA A 240 6.03 4.62 13.27
C ALA A 240 4.85 4.92 14.18
N ASN A 241 5.04 4.67 15.46
CA ASN A 241 4.11 5.05 16.50
C ASN A 241 4.91 5.54 17.73
N PRO A 242 4.24 6.05 18.78
CA PRO A 242 4.95 6.53 19.97
C PRO A 242 5.91 5.51 20.61
N SER A 243 5.66 4.21 20.42
CA SER A 243 6.41 3.11 21.03
C SER A 243 7.58 2.59 20.19
N GLY A 244 7.72 2.98 18.92
CA GLY A 244 8.79 2.50 18.06
C GLY A 244 8.62 2.81 16.57
N LEU A 245 9.54 2.27 15.77
CA LEU A 245 9.56 2.43 14.31
C LEU A 245 9.33 1.07 13.64
N LYS A 246 8.57 1.03 12.54
CA LYS A 246 8.33 -0.21 11.80
C LYS A 246 9.51 -0.46 10.87
N LEU A 247 10.09 -1.65 10.96
CA LEU A 247 11.11 -2.20 10.08
C LEU A 247 10.55 -3.45 9.38
N GLU A 248 11.38 -4.10 8.58
CA GLU A 248 11.04 -5.37 7.92
C GLU A 248 11.72 -6.55 8.62
N ARG A 249 11.07 -7.71 8.57
CA ARG A 249 11.68 -9.01 8.86
C ARG A 249 12.34 -9.55 7.58
N PRO A 250 13.18 -10.59 7.67
CA PRO A 250 13.78 -11.21 6.48
C PRO A 250 12.76 -11.72 5.44
N ASN A 251 11.53 -12.03 5.86
CA ASN A 251 10.43 -12.41 4.95
C ASN A 251 9.66 -11.20 4.37
N GLY A 252 10.14 -9.98 4.54
CA GLY A 252 9.52 -8.74 4.08
C GLY A 252 8.34 -8.26 4.92
N ARG A 253 7.92 -9.00 5.95
CA ARG A 253 6.80 -8.58 6.82
C ARG A 253 7.19 -7.46 7.76
N GLY A 254 6.24 -6.62 8.13
CA GLY A 254 6.46 -5.52 9.06
C GLY A 254 6.72 -5.99 10.48
N THR A 255 7.70 -5.39 11.15
CA THR A 255 7.93 -5.59 12.58
C THR A 255 8.12 -4.25 13.28
N LEU A 256 7.40 -4.04 14.38
CA LEU A 256 7.61 -2.86 15.20
C LEU A 256 8.88 -3.06 16.03
N VAL A 257 9.90 -2.25 15.76
CA VAL A 257 11.11 -2.19 16.58
C VAL A 257 10.93 -1.11 17.63
N HIS A 258 10.91 -1.53 18.89
CA HIS A 258 10.65 -0.62 20.00
C HIS A 258 11.75 0.43 20.14
N GLY A 259 11.42 1.62 20.63
CA GLY A 259 12.35 2.75 20.71
C GLY A 259 13.66 2.44 21.46
N ARG A 260 13.62 1.59 22.49
CA ARG A 260 14.83 1.13 23.21
C ARG A 260 15.72 0.25 22.35
N GLU A 261 15.13 -0.71 21.63
CA GLU A 261 15.87 -1.59 20.73
C GLU A 261 16.47 -0.81 19.55
N PHE A 262 15.71 0.15 19.02
CA PHE A 262 16.20 1.03 17.97
C PHE A 262 17.35 1.92 18.45
N ALA A 263 17.29 2.47 19.68
CA ALA A 263 18.39 3.21 20.26
C ALA A 263 19.66 2.34 20.40
N MET A 264 19.52 1.06 20.78
CA MET A 264 20.65 0.11 20.80
C MET A 264 21.22 -0.17 19.40
N LEU A 265 20.39 -0.14 18.35
CA LEU A 265 20.88 -0.22 16.98
C LEU A 265 21.70 1.03 16.61
N LEU A 266 21.20 2.22 16.95
CA LEU A 266 21.89 3.49 16.69
C LEU A 266 23.21 3.64 17.46
N HIS A 267 23.38 2.98 18.62
CA HIS A 267 24.68 2.91 19.33
C HIS A 267 25.82 2.38 18.46
N GLN A 268 25.51 1.61 17.42
CA GLN A 268 26.51 1.07 16.51
C GLN A 268 27.05 2.12 15.53
N LEU A 269 26.54 3.35 15.57
CA LEU A 269 27.00 4.49 14.79
C LEU A 269 27.82 5.45 15.67
N PRO A 270 29.13 5.19 15.89
CA PRO A 270 29.95 5.99 16.81
C PRO A 270 30.15 7.44 16.38
N ASP A 271 29.90 7.76 15.11
CA ASP A 271 30.06 9.08 14.52
C ASP A 271 28.72 9.82 14.32
N LEU A 272 27.61 9.23 14.76
CA LEU A 272 26.27 9.80 14.61
C LEU A 272 26.15 11.14 15.34
N ARG A 273 25.77 12.17 14.60
CA ARG A 273 25.57 13.55 15.10
C ARG A 273 24.11 13.94 15.20
N LEU A 274 23.28 13.39 14.31
CA LEU A 274 21.87 13.71 14.21
C LEU A 274 21.09 12.52 13.67
N ALA A 275 19.93 12.24 14.27
CA ALA A 275 18.91 11.39 13.67
C ALA A 275 17.64 12.19 13.35
N VAL A 276 17.00 11.90 12.22
CA VAL A 276 15.71 12.46 11.79
C VAL A 276 14.74 11.29 11.68
N PHE A 277 13.67 11.32 12.46
CA PHE A 277 12.64 10.29 12.48
C PHE A 277 11.35 10.82 11.86
N ALA A 278 11.30 10.85 10.53
CA ALA A 278 10.13 11.16 9.71
C ALA A 278 9.13 9.99 9.67
N GLY A 279 8.79 9.47 10.86
CA GLY A 279 7.70 8.54 11.09
C GLY A 279 6.69 9.14 12.05
N CYS A 280 5.44 8.69 11.97
CA CYS A 280 4.35 9.26 12.75
C CYS A 280 4.63 9.22 14.27
N GLU A 281 4.46 10.37 14.93
CA GLU A 281 4.41 10.47 16.40
C GLU A 281 5.68 10.02 17.16
N THR A 282 6.84 9.98 16.51
CA THR A 282 8.12 9.57 17.12
C THR A 282 8.60 10.48 18.25
N ALA A 283 8.12 11.73 18.31
CA ALA A 283 8.35 12.68 19.40
C ALA A 283 7.20 12.73 20.42
N ARG A 284 6.18 11.87 20.32
CA ARG A 284 5.10 11.70 21.31
C ARG A 284 5.43 10.53 22.23
N ALA A 285 5.17 10.70 23.53
CA ALA A 285 5.27 9.59 24.48
C ALA A 285 4.06 8.65 24.31
N PRO A 286 4.23 7.34 24.52
CA PRO A 286 3.13 6.38 24.58
C PRO A 286 2.06 6.76 25.62
N ASP A 287 0.79 6.50 25.32
CA ASP A 287 -0.33 6.84 26.23
C ASP A 287 -0.44 5.88 27.45
N LYS A 288 0.26 4.74 27.44
CA LYS A 288 0.29 3.75 28.54
C LYS A 288 1.69 3.64 29.12
N ALA A 289 1.80 3.84 30.44
CA ALA A 289 3.01 3.53 31.19
C ALA A 289 3.19 2.00 31.28
N GLY A 290 4.35 1.49 30.90
CA GLY A 290 4.78 0.13 31.22
C GLY A 290 5.10 -0.01 32.71
N ALA A 291 5.11 -1.25 33.23
CA ALA A 291 5.38 -1.52 34.65
C ALA A 291 6.76 -1.03 35.14
N ASP A 292 7.71 -0.80 34.21
CA ASP A 292 9.06 -0.29 34.46
C ASP A 292 9.20 1.25 34.29
N ASP A 293 8.13 1.94 33.89
CA ASP A 293 8.16 3.39 33.73
C ASP A 293 8.12 4.03 35.12
N GLY A 294 9.29 4.36 35.66
CA GLY A 294 9.41 5.08 36.93
C GLY A 294 8.66 6.42 36.94
N TRP A 295 8.82 7.22 37.99
CA TRP A 295 8.08 8.50 38.21
C TRP A 295 8.01 9.45 37.00
N ALA A 296 8.99 9.38 36.09
CA ALA A 296 9.06 10.23 34.89
C ALA A 296 8.12 9.81 33.75
N GLY A 297 7.40 8.67 33.86
CA GLY A 297 6.42 8.20 32.87
C GLY A 297 7.02 7.70 31.55
N PRO A 298 6.16 7.28 30.60
CA PRO A 298 6.55 6.77 29.30
C PRO A 298 7.31 7.83 28.49
N VAL A 299 8.27 7.38 27.68
CA VAL A 299 9.22 8.24 26.97
C VAL A 299 9.04 8.06 25.46
N SER A 300 9.09 9.16 24.70
CA SER A 300 9.04 9.08 23.23
C SER A 300 10.28 8.38 22.67
N THR A 301 10.14 7.75 21.50
CA THR A 301 11.27 7.13 20.79
C THR A 301 12.39 8.12 20.51
N ALA A 302 12.08 9.37 20.17
CA ALA A 302 13.07 10.43 19.98
C ALA A 302 13.84 10.75 21.27
N ASP A 303 13.16 10.88 22.42
CA ASP A 303 13.81 11.18 23.70
C ASP A 303 14.68 10.01 24.19
N LEU A 304 14.24 8.76 23.99
CA LEU A 304 15.08 7.57 24.23
C LEU A 304 16.36 7.60 23.38
N CYS A 305 16.24 7.89 22.08
CA CYS A 305 17.40 7.97 21.19
C CYS A 305 18.31 9.15 21.53
N VAL A 306 17.77 10.28 21.98
CA VAL A 306 18.60 11.41 22.46
C VAL A 306 19.39 11.04 23.71
N ARG A 307 18.73 10.38 24.66
CA ARG A 307 19.36 9.95 25.91
C ARG A 307 20.43 8.91 25.67
N ASP A 308 20.15 7.95 24.79
CA ASP A 308 20.97 6.76 24.69
C ASP A 308 21.92 6.80 23.49
N ALA A 309 21.56 7.33 22.32
CA ALA A 309 22.30 7.04 21.09
C ALA A 309 22.73 8.20 20.20
N SER A 310 22.04 9.34 20.21
CA SER A 310 22.28 10.43 19.25
C SER A 310 22.21 11.80 19.92
N PRO A 311 23.21 12.70 19.74
CA PRO A 311 23.26 13.99 20.43
C PRO A 311 21.99 14.84 20.24
N MET A 312 21.38 14.68 19.07
CA MET A 312 20.23 15.44 18.61
C MET A 312 19.31 14.52 17.81
N VAL A 313 18.01 14.64 18.04
CA VAL A 313 17.00 13.94 17.25
C VAL A 313 15.91 14.91 16.83
N ILE A 314 15.55 14.90 15.55
CA ILE A 314 14.32 15.50 15.06
C ILE A 314 13.27 14.39 15.01
N GLY A 315 12.20 14.51 15.79
CA GLY A 315 11.07 13.58 15.77
C GLY A 315 9.77 14.30 15.42
N MET A 316 8.75 13.54 14.99
CA MET A 316 7.47 14.10 14.58
C MET A 316 6.44 14.01 15.70
N ARG A 317 5.68 15.08 15.89
CA ARG A 317 4.58 15.17 16.87
C ARG A 317 3.25 14.61 16.34
N ALA A 318 3.12 14.54 15.02
CA ALA A 318 1.97 14.10 14.26
C ALA A 318 2.44 13.35 13.01
N VAL A 319 1.51 12.93 12.16
CA VAL A 319 1.81 12.42 10.81
C VAL A 319 2.35 13.58 9.97
N LEU A 320 3.53 13.44 9.37
CA LEU A 320 4.04 14.44 8.43
C LEU A 320 3.68 14.02 7.00
N PRO A 321 2.90 14.82 6.24
CA PRO A 321 2.58 14.49 4.86
C PRO A 321 3.84 14.45 3.98
N PHE A 322 3.87 13.57 2.98
CA PHE A 322 5.04 13.41 2.09
C PHE A 322 5.44 14.68 1.34
N GLY A 323 4.47 15.49 0.91
CA GLY A 323 4.75 16.81 0.31
C GLY A 323 5.52 17.72 1.27
N THR A 324 5.18 17.69 2.55
CA THR A 324 5.91 18.43 3.59
C THR A 324 7.27 17.81 3.89
N GLU A 325 7.37 16.48 3.93
CA GLU A 325 8.65 15.78 4.13
C GLU A 325 9.67 16.11 3.04
N ARG A 326 9.22 16.23 1.78
CA ARG A 326 10.06 16.69 0.67
C ARG A 326 10.64 18.10 0.94
N LEU A 327 9.80 19.04 1.37
CA LEU A 327 10.23 20.40 1.72
C LEU A 327 11.18 20.40 2.91
N LEU A 328 10.85 19.64 3.97
CA LEU A 328 11.70 19.46 5.14
C LEU A 328 13.08 18.98 4.71
N THR A 329 13.15 17.85 4.01
CA THR A 329 14.40 17.26 3.50
C THR A 329 15.20 18.29 2.69
N ARG A 330 14.61 18.88 1.65
CA ARG A 330 15.30 19.83 0.78
C ARG A 330 15.94 20.97 1.56
N PHE A 331 15.14 21.74 2.29
CA PHE A 331 15.60 22.98 2.93
C PHE A 331 16.45 22.70 4.17
N PHE A 332 16.16 21.62 4.90
CA PHE A 332 16.95 21.23 6.06
C PHE A 332 18.36 20.82 5.66
N TYR A 333 18.53 19.90 4.69
CA TYR A 333 19.86 19.44 4.30
C TYR A 333 20.64 20.50 3.52
N GLN A 334 19.97 21.36 2.75
CA GLN A 334 20.63 22.53 2.14
C GLN A 334 21.21 23.47 3.21
N ALA A 335 20.44 23.81 4.23
CA ALA A 335 20.93 24.64 5.32
C ALA A 335 22.04 23.94 6.12
N LEU A 336 21.86 22.66 6.43
CA LEU A 336 22.82 21.88 7.21
C LEU A 336 24.17 21.79 6.49
N THR A 337 24.17 21.51 5.18
CA THR A 337 25.40 21.42 4.37
C THR A 337 26.05 22.78 4.10
N ALA A 338 25.30 23.88 4.24
CA ALA A 338 25.82 25.25 4.20
C ALA A 338 26.47 25.69 5.54
N GLY A 339 26.61 24.79 6.52
CA GLY A 339 27.24 25.08 7.81
C GLY A 339 26.32 25.75 8.83
N HIS A 340 25.02 25.83 8.58
CA HIS A 340 24.07 26.28 9.60
C HIS A 340 24.00 25.28 10.76
N SER A 341 23.69 25.80 11.95
CA SER A 341 23.39 24.96 13.10
C SER A 341 22.17 24.07 12.83
N VAL A 342 22.04 22.94 13.55
CA VAL A 342 20.85 22.06 13.38
C VAL A 342 19.56 22.81 13.71
N ALA A 343 19.57 23.64 14.75
CA ALA A 343 18.42 24.46 15.12
C ALA A 343 18.04 25.47 14.03
N GLU A 344 19.03 26.15 13.45
CA GLU A 344 18.80 27.09 12.36
C GLU A 344 18.34 26.41 11.08
N SER A 345 18.92 25.25 10.75
CA SER A 345 18.50 24.45 9.60
C SER A 345 17.04 24.01 9.71
N LEU A 346 16.61 23.59 10.91
CA LEU A 346 15.21 23.26 11.16
C LEU A 346 14.30 24.48 11.06
N ARG A 347 14.73 25.65 11.58
CA ARG A 347 13.97 26.90 11.45
C ARG A 347 13.76 27.28 9.97
N LEU A 348 14.80 27.19 9.16
CA LEU A 348 14.70 27.50 7.72
C LEU A 348 13.75 26.54 7.00
N ALA A 349 13.80 25.25 7.33
CA ALA A 349 12.85 24.28 6.80
C ALA A 349 11.40 24.58 7.23
N ARG A 350 11.19 24.95 8.51
CA ARG A 350 9.85 25.36 9.00
C ARG A 350 9.30 26.59 8.28
N LEU A 351 10.15 27.58 7.98
CA LEU A 351 9.75 28.76 7.20
C LEU A 351 9.38 28.40 5.76
N ALA A 352 10.13 27.49 5.14
CA ALA A 352 9.81 27.00 3.81
C ALA A 352 8.48 26.24 3.78
N ILE A 353 8.23 25.40 4.79
CA ILE A 353 6.94 24.70 4.95
C ILE A 353 5.82 25.73 5.16
N ASP A 354 5.95 26.64 6.12
CA ASP A 354 4.92 27.65 6.44
C ASP A 354 4.53 28.52 5.23
N GLY A 355 5.48 28.82 4.35
CA GLY A 355 5.26 29.61 3.14
C GLY A 355 4.73 28.83 1.92
N ASP A 356 4.59 27.52 2.01
CA ASP A 356 4.07 26.68 0.92
C ASP A 356 2.53 26.63 0.95
N GLU A 357 1.88 26.76 -0.20
CA GLU A 357 0.41 26.83 -0.27
C GLU A 357 -0.26 25.49 0.08
N ASP A 358 0.40 24.37 -0.26
CA ASP A 358 -0.13 23.01 -0.10
C ASP A 358 0.24 22.39 1.24
N CYS A 359 1.31 22.88 1.89
CA CYS A 359 1.85 22.34 3.13
C CYS A 359 1.84 23.34 4.30
N GLY A 360 1.57 24.62 4.06
CA GLY A 360 2.01 25.70 4.94
C GLY A 360 1.08 26.13 6.06
N GLY A 361 1.13 27.44 6.36
CA GLY A 361 0.62 28.03 7.60
C GLY A 361 -0.77 27.57 8.04
N PRO A 362 -1.77 27.46 7.14
CA PRO A 362 -3.10 26.97 7.50
C PRO A 362 -3.12 25.53 8.02
N LEU A 363 -2.20 24.66 7.59
CA LEU A 363 -2.18 23.23 7.92
C LEU A 363 -1.32 22.88 9.13
N LEU A 364 -0.53 23.84 9.65
CA LEU A 364 0.36 23.69 10.81
C LEU A 364 1.45 22.61 10.64
N ASN A 365 1.72 22.11 9.43
CA ASN A 365 2.70 21.04 9.23
C ASN A 365 4.12 21.46 9.67
N TRP A 366 4.44 22.76 9.63
CA TRP A 366 5.71 23.31 10.12
C TRP A 366 5.92 23.10 11.63
N ALA A 367 4.86 22.94 12.42
CA ALA A 367 4.92 22.76 13.86
C ALA A 367 5.14 21.30 14.27
N VAL A 368 5.05 20.37 13.31
CA VAL A 368 5.14 18.92 13.55
C VAL A 368 6.55 18.45 13.92
N PRO A 369 7.63 18.86 13.22
CA PRO A 369 8.97 18.41 13.56
C PRO A 369 9.46 19.09 14.84
N SER A 370 9.91 18.31 15.82
CA SER A 370 10.45 18.75 17.10
C SER A 370 11.92 18.36 17.23
N LEU A 371 12.78 19.31 17.59
CA LEU A 371 14.19 19.06 17.88
C LEU A 371 14.40 18.77 19.37
N LEU A 372 14.90 17.57 19.67
CA LEU A 372 15.29 17.12 21.00
C LEU A 372 16.81 17.09 21.12
N VAL A 373 17.36 17.54 22.27
CA VAL A 373 18.82 17.63 22.51
C VAL A 373 19.23 17.01 23.84
N GLY A 374 20.33 16.25 23.85
CA GLY A 374 20.81 15.46 25.00
C GLY A 374 21.74 16.21 25.97
N GLY A 375 21.75 17.54 25.93
CA GLY A 375 22.59 18.39 26.78
C GLY A 375 23.71 19.14 26.05
N SER A 376 23.90 18.94 24.75
CA SER A 376 24.77 19.79 23.92
C SER A 376 23.95 20.80 23.13
N ALA A 377 24.52 21.98 22.90
CA ALA A 377 23.93 22.95 22.00
C ALA A 377 23.85 22.37 20.57
N PRO A 378 22.77 22.63 19.82
CA PRO A 378 22.54 22.07 18.49
C PRO A 378 23.35 22.78 17.41
N GLY A 379 24.67 22.80 17.56
CA GLY A 379 25.62 23.50 16.70
C GLY A 379 25.72 22.95 15.26
N PRO A 380 26.65 23.48 14.44
CA PRO A 380 26.87 22.99 13.09
C PRO A 380 27.40 21.55 13.10
N VAL A 381 26.95 20.75 12.14
CA VAL A 381 27.41 19.36 11.95
C VAL A 381 28.52 19.27 10.92
N VAL A 382 28.51 20.15 9.92
CA VAL A 382 29.53 20.24 8.88
C VAL A 382 30.42 21.45 9.10
N ASP A 383 31.69 21.31 8.74
CA ASP A 383 32.60 22.44 8.60
C ASP A 383 32.36 23.12 7.23
N PRO A 384 31.80 24.35 7.17
CA PRO A 384 31.56 25.02 5.90
C PRO A 384 32.84 25.49 5.20
N ASP A 385 33.96 25.60 5.93
CA ASP A 385 35.23 26.07 5.38
C ASP A 385 36.06 24.92 4.77
N ALA A 386 35.67 23.67 5.05
CA ALA A 386 36.34 22.50 4.51
C ALA A 386 35.96 22.26 3.04
N PRO A 387 36.94 21.95 2.17
CA PRO A 387 36.69 21.82 0.73
C PRO A 387 35.84 20.58 0.41
N ALA A 388 34.78 20.77 -0.38
CA ALA A 388 34.01 19.68 -0.96
C ALA A 388 34.62 19.22 -2.29
N THR A 389 34.56 17.92 -2.58
CA THR A 389 35.00 17.38 -3.87
C THR A 389 33.77 16.95 -4.67
N PRO A 390 33.41 17.68 -5.75
CA PRO A 390 32.29 17.32 -6.59
C PRO A 390 32.41 15.88 -7.11
N VAL A 391 31.31 15.15 -7.07
CA VAL A 391 31.24 13.78 -7.57
C VAL A 391 30.59 13.81 -8.94
N ALA A 392 31.26 13.24 -9.95
CA ALA A 392 30.66 13.10 -11.28
C ALA A 392 29.36 12.28 -11.17
N PRO A 393 28.27 12.70 -11.84
CA PRO A 393 27.03 11.94 -11.85
C PRO A 393 27.31 10.51 -12.33
N ARG A 394 26.84 9.51 -11.58
CA ARG A 394 26.84 8.13 -12.07
C ARG A 394 25.67 7.99 -13.03
N GLU A 395 25.95 8.12 -14.32
CA GLU A 395 24.91 7.93 -15.34
C GLU A 395 24.55 6.46 -15.49
N GLN A 396 23.25 6.21 -15.47
CA GLN A 396 22.70 4.92 -15.83
C GLN A 396 22.82 4.75 -17.34
N VAL A 397 23.42 3.65 -17.78
CA VAL A 397 23.69 3.41 -19.20
C VAL A 397 22.62 2.50 -19.78
N GLY A 398 21.89 2.97 -20.78
CA GLY A 398 20.88 2.16 -21.44
C GLY A 398 20.07 2.93 -22.48
N LEU A 399 19.28 2.18 -23.24
CA LEU A 399 18.36 2.72 -24.25
C LEU A 399 16.91 2.52 -23.78
N ARG A 400 16.12 3.59 -23.77
CA ARG A 400 14.69 3.58 -23.43
C ARG A 400 13.89 3.99 -24.66
N LEU A 401 13.52 3.00 -25.47
CA LEU A 401 12.81 3.14 -26.75
C LEU A 401 11.31 2.82 -26.63
N GLY A 402 10.81 2.64 -25.41
CA GLY A 402 9.37 2.48 -25.10
C GLY A 402 8.71 3.76 -24.58
N VAL A 403 7.41 3.69 -24.29
CA VAL A 403 6.61 4.81 -23.77
C VAL A 403 7.01 5.12 -22.33
N ARG A 404 7.54 6.32 -22.06
CA ARG A 404 7.74 6.81 -20.68
C ARG A 404 6.38 7.08 -20.04
N GLN A 405 6.12 6.45 -18.88
CA GLN A 405 4.88 6.66 -18.15
C GLN A 405 5.01 7.82 -17.14
N GLY A 406 4.01 8.70 -17.07
CA GLY A 406 3.97 9.82 -16.14
C GLY A 406 3.92 9.39 -14.66
N GLU A 407 4.36 10.25 -13.73
CA GLU A 407 4.44 9.94 -12.29
C GLU A 407 3.06 9.71 -11.64
N LEU A 408 2.01 10.42 -12.07
CA LEU A 408 0.68 10.34 -11.45
C LEU A 408 -0.12 9.07 -11.83
N ARG A 409 0.26 8.40 -12.91
CA ARG A 409 -0.51 7.28 -13.50
C ARG A 409 -0.04 5.90 -13.03
N PHE A 410 0.62 5.83 -11.88
CA PHE A 410 1.15 4.58 -11.33
C PHE A 410 0.74 4.43 -9.86
N ILE A 411 0.16 3.27 -9.53
CA ILE A 411 0.02 2.81 -8.15
C ILE A 411 1.10 1.77 -7.91
N SER A 412 1.94 2.01 -6.91
CA SER A 412 3.00 1.09 -6.54
C SER A 412 2.45 -0.21 -5.98
N ARG A 413 2.52 -1.25 -6.81
CA ARG A 413 2.47 -2.65 -6.44
C ARG A 413 3.82 -3.07 -5.86
N LEU A 414 4.04 -2.68 -4.62
CA LEU A 414 5.38 -2.64 -4.02
C LEU A 414 6.05 -4.02 -4.02
N ALA A 415 5.28 -5.08 -3.79
CA ALA A 415 5.80 -6.46 -3.77
C ALA A 415 6.29 -6.88 -5.16
N GLU A 416 5.46 -6.64 -6.18
CA GLU A 416 5.73 -6.94 -7.58
C GLU A 416 6.90 -6.10 -8.11
N LEU A 417 6.98 -4.83 -7.73
CA LEU A 417 8.11 -3.97 -8.09
C LEU A 417 9.41 -4.47 -7.47
N ARG A 418 9.39 -4.84 -6.18
CA ARG A 418 10.55 -5.41 -5.47
C ARG A 418 11.01 -6.73 -6.11
N GLU A 419 10.07 -7.62 -6.42
CA GLU A 419 10.36 -8.89 -7.07
C GLU A 419 10.98 -8.66 -8.46
N ALA A 420 10.38 -7.78 -9.27
CA ALA A 420 10.90 -7.44 -10.59
C ALA A 420 12.32 -6.84 -10.54
N VAL A 421 12.59 -5.94 -9.58
CA VAL A 421 13.93 -5.39 -9.34
C VAL A 421 14.92 -6.51 -8.99
N ASP A 422 14.56 -7.46 -8.13
CA ASP A 422 15.46 -8.53 -7.73
C ASP A 422 15.78 -9.49 -8.89
N VAL A 423 14.78 -9.82 -9.70
CA VAL A 423 14.97 -10.65 -10.91
C VAL A 423 15.90 -9.95 -11.90
N LEU A 424 15.59 -8.70 -12.26
CA LEU A 424 16.34 -7.98 -13.29
C LEU A 424 17.71 -7.48 -12.82
N SER A 425 17.90 -7.31 -11.50
CA SER A 425 19.22 -7.05 -10.92
C SER A 425 20.08 -8.30 -10.74
N GLY A 426 19.54 -9.48 -11.01
CA GLY A 426 20.24 -10.76 -10.87
C GLY A 426 20.45 -11.20 -9.42
N ARG A 427 19.62 -10.72 -8.48
CA ARG A 427 19.62 -11.15 -7.07
C ARG A 427 18.90 -12.48 -6.88
N THR A 428 18.12 -12.92 -7.87
CA THR A 428 17.46 -14.22 -7.91
C THR A 428 18.07 -15.11 -9.00
N PRO A 429 17.86 -16.44 -8.94
CA PRO A 429 18.24 -17.34 -10.03
C PRO A 429 17.40 -17.14 -11.30
N ALA A 430 16.31 -16.38 -11.24
CA ALA A 430 15.44 -16.14 -12.37
C ALA A 430 16.16 -15.34 -13.45
N ARG A 431 15.93 -15.73 -14.70
CA ARG A 431 16.55 -15.17 -15.90
C ARG A 431 15.53 -14.54 -16.84
N LEU A 432 14.29 -15.02 -16.75
CA LEU A 432 13.13 -14.54 -17.47
C LEU A 432 12.07 -14.05 -16.47
N LEU A 433 11.58 -12.83 -16.68
CA LEU A 433 10.46 -12.23 -15.97
C LEU A 433 9.29 -12.04 -16.94
N HIS A 434 8.18 -12.73 -16.72
CA HIS A 434 6.93 -12.45 -17.41
C HIS A 434 6.07 -11.55 -16.54
N VAL A 435 5.70 -10.37 -17.06
CA VAL A 435 4.68 -9.52 -16.44
C VAL A 435 3.41 -9.66 -17.26
N VAL A 436 2.43 -10.39 -16.74
CA VAL A 436 1.20 -10.74 -17.45
C VAL A 436 -0.02 -10.11 -16.78
N GLY A 437 -1.09 -9.89 -17.53
CA GLY A 437 -2.32 -9.30 -17.02
C GLY A 437 -3.13 -8.61 -18.11
N MET A 438 -4.37 -8.22 -17.78
CA MET A 438 -5.27 -7.56 -18.74
C MET A 438 -4.68 -6.25 -19.29
N PRO A 439 -5.15 -5.75 -20.45
CA PRO A 439 -4.85 -4.40 -20.89
C PRO A 439 -5.12 -3.37 -19.79
N ALA A 440 -4.35 -2.28 -19.76
CA ALA A 440 -4.45 -1.20 -18.78
C ALA A 440 -4.22 -1.55 -17.29
N THR A 441 -3.71 -2.75 -16.94
CA THR A 441 -3.33 -3.08 -15.55
C THR A 441 -2.01 -2.46 -15.08
N GLY A 442 -1.35 -1.64 -15.92
CA GLY A 442 -0.12 -0.94 -15.56
C GLY A 442 1.18 -1.74 -15.75
N LYS A 443 1.16 -2.83 -16.53
CA LYS A 443 2.34 -3.71 -16.74
C LYS A 443 3.58 -2.98 -17.28
N SER A 444 3.42 -2.20 -18.35
CA SER A 444 4.51 -1.42 -18.94
C SER A 444 5.02 -0.38 -17.95
N ALA A 445 4.11 0.27 -17.21
CA ALA A 445 4.47 1.22 -16.15
C ALA A 445 5.27 0.54 -15.03
N LEU A 446 4.93 -0.69 -14.62
CA LEU A 446 5.70 -1.42 -13.61
C LEU A 446 7.15 -1.62 -14.05
N LEU A 447 7.41 -2.13 -15.26
CA LEU A 447 8.78 -2.38 -15.71
C LEU A 447 9.56 -1.10 -16.00
N ASP A 448 8.87 -0.08 -16.52
CA ASP A 448 9.42 1.25 -16.70
C ASP A 448 9.94 1.83 -15.36
N ARG A 449 9.22 1.56 -14.27
CA ARG A 449 9.59 1.92 -12.89
C ARG A 449 10.73 1.06 -12.35
N VAL A 450 10.76 -0.23 -12.66
CA VAL A 450 11.85 -1.14 -12.24
C VAL A 450 13.21 -0.70 -12.77
N ILE A 451 13.28 -0.19 -14.01
CA ILE A 451 14.53 0.31 -14.58
C ILE A 451 15.10 1.47 -13.77
N GLU A 452 14.25 2.36 -13.25
CA GLU A 452 14.69 3.51 -12.46
C GLU A 452 15.34 3.11 -11.13
N GLU A 453 15.12 1.87 -10.67
CA GLU A 453 15.65 1.32 -9.42
C GLU A 453 16.91 0.46 -9.60
N PHE A 454 17.41 0.32 -10.84
CA PHE A 454 18.65 -0.42 -11.05
C PHE A 454 19.86 0.30 -10.48
N ASP A 455 20.77 -0.51 -9.93
CA ASP A 455 22.12 -0.05 -9.64
C ASP A 455 22.79 0.48 -10.93
N PRO A 456 23.55 1.60 -10.90
CA PRO A 456 24.18 2.19 -12.10
C PRO A 456 25.10 1.23 -12.89
N SER A 457 25.57 0.16 -12.26
CA SER A 457 26.38 -0.87 -12.93
C SER A 457 25.57 -1.82 -13.82
N ILE A 458 24.24 -1.84 -13.73
CA ILE A 458 23.34 -2.61 -14.60
C ILE A 458 23.01 -1.74 -15.81
N ALA A 459 23.33 -2.24 -17.01
CA ALA A 459 22.89 -1.66 -18.27
C ALA A 459 21.46 -2.11 -18.59
N TYR A 460 20.73 -1.34 -19.41
CA TYR A 460 19.38 -1.73 -19.81
C TYR A 460 19.02 -1.40 -21.26
N LEU A 461 18.06 -2.16 -21.80
CA LEU A 461 17.37 -1.90 -23.07
C LEU A 461 15.87 -2.08 -22.84
N PHE A 462 15.06 -1.04 -23.03
CA PHE A 462 13.60 -1.12 -23.04
C PHE A 462 13.10 -0.82 -24.45
N ILE A 463 12.34 -1.72 -25.05
CA ILE A 463 11.77 -1.55 -26.39
C ILE A 463 10.41 -2.25 -26.51
N SER A 464 9.49 -1.71 -27.31
CA SER A 464 8.24 -2.41 -27.62
C SER A 464 8.41 -3.35 -28.82
N SER A 465 7.69 -4.48 -28.79
CA SER A 465 7.65 -5.43 -29.90
C SER A 465 7.18 -4.77 -31.19
N ARG A 466 6.21 -3.85 -31.11
CA ARG A 466 5.77 -3.04 -32.27
C ARG A 466 6.94 -2.32 -32.94
N THR A 467 7.77 -1.62 -32.16
CA THR A 467 8.92 -0.87 -32.70
C THR A 467 9.95 -1.76 -33.37
N LEU A 468 10.14 -2.99 -32.86
CA LEU A 468 11.02 -3.99 -33.45
C LEU A 468 10.44 -4.54 -34.76
N LEU A 469 9.16 -4.90 -34.77
CA LEU A 469 8.46 -5.52 -35.90
C LEU A 469 8.22 -4.54 -37.07
N ASP A 470 8.22 -3.22 -36.81
CA ASP A 470 8.21 -2.19 -37.85
C ASP A 470 9.49 -2.18 -38.73
N LYS A 471 10.49 -3.00 -38.42
CA LYS A 471 11.75 -3.11 -39.18
C LYS A 471 11.74 -4.32 -40.09
N THR A 472 12.41 -4.18 -41.24
CA THR A 472 12.57 -5.24 -42.23
C THR A 472 13.29 -6.49 -41.69
N ASP A 473 14.15 -6.31 -40.69
CA ASP A 473 14.91 -7.37 -40.02
C ASP A 473 14.93 -7.10 -38.51
N PRO A 474 13.88 -7.54 -37.78
CA PRO A 474 13.71 -7.24 -36.36
C PRO A 474 14.84 -7.81 -35.48
N VAL A 475 15.39 -8.99 -35.83
CA VAL A 475 16.48 -9.63 -35.09
C VAL A 475 17.77 -8.83 -35.24
N ALA A 476 18.11 -8.38 -36.46
CA ALA A 476 19.25 -7.50 -36.63
C ALA A 476 19.07 -6.20 -35.86
N LYS A 477 17.86 -5.62 -35.85
CA LYS A 477 17.64 -4.39 -35.10
C LYS A 477 17.85 -4.58 -33.60
N LEU A 478 17.36 -5.69 -33.04
CA LEU A 478 17.60 -6.05 -31.65
C LEU A 478 19.11 -6.19 -31.35
N ALA A 479 19.86 -6.86 -32.23
CA ALA A 479 21.31 -7.02 -32.10
C ALA A 479 22.05 -5.67 -32.14
N GLU A 480 21.69 -4.77 -33.06
CA GLU A 480 22.25 -3.41 -33.14
C GLU A 480 22.08 -2.64 -31.83
N LEU A 481 20.87 -2.66 -31.26
CA LEU A 481 20.56 -1.94 -30.03
C LEU A 481 21.33 -2.51 -28.83
N VAL A 482 21.47 -3.83 -28.74
CA VAL A 482 22.27 -4.46 -27.69
C VAL A 482 23.75 -4.13 -27.85
N VAL A 483 24.28 -4.12 -29.08
CA VAL A 483 25.65 -3.70 -29.39
C VAL A 483 25.89 -2.26 -28.95
N GLU A 484 24.98 -1.35 -29.27
CA GLU A 484 25.06 0.06 -28.86
C GLU A 484 25.14 0.18 -27.32
N VAL A 485 24.31 -0.56 -26.59
CA VAL A 485 24.36 -0.59 -25.10
C VAL A 485 25.70 -1.13 -24.58
N LEU A 486 26.25 -2.16 -25.21
CA LEU A 486 27.55 -2.72 -24.83
C LEU A 486 28.70 -1.75 -25.09
N GLU A 487 28.67 -1.06 -26.22
CA GLU A 487 29.66 -0.04 -26.58
C GLU A 487 29.62 1.15 -25.62
N MET A 488 28.43 1.59 -25.20
CA MET A 488 28.28 2.60 -24.13
C MET A 488 28.88 2.15 -22.79
N LYS A 489 28.94 0.85 -22.51
CA LYS A 489 29.66 0.28 -21.35
C LYS A 489 31.14 0.02 -21.62
N GLY A 490 31.67 0.40 -22.79
CA GLY A 490 33.06 0.21 -23.17
C GLY A 490 33.42 -1.22 -23.57
N VAL A 491 32.43 -2.06 -23.88
CA VAL A 491 32.64 -3.45 -24.31
C VAL A 491 32.66 -3.51 -25.83
N SER A 492 33.81 -3.89 -26.40
CA SER A 492 33.94 -4.14 -27.84
C SER A 492 33.10 -5.34 -28.25
N THR A 493 32.29 -5.15 -29.29
CA THR A 493 31.43 -6.20 -29.86
C THR A 493 31.90 -6.61 -31.26
N VAL A 494 31.33 -7.68 -31.80
CA VAL A 494 31.65 -8.16 -33.15
C VAL A 494 30.72 -7.46 -34.16
N PRO A 495 31.25 -6.77 -35.19
CA PRO A 495 30.43 -6.13 -36.22
C PRO A 495 29.69 -7.19 -37.05
N ARG A 496 28.49 -6.86 -37.55
CA ARG A 496 27.62 -7.76 -38.33
C ARG A 496 28.34 -8.41 -39.52
N GLY A 497 28.97 -7.61 -40.39
CA GLY A 497 29.59 -8.08 -41.63
C GLY A 497 28.57 -8.71 -42.58
N ASP A 498 28.97 -9.77 -43.30
CA ASP A 498 28.10 -10.54 -44.22
C ASP A 498 27.23 -11.61 -43.54
N ARG A 499 27.15 -11.60 -42.21
CA ARG A 499 26.45 -12.64 -41.44
C ARG A 499 24.94 -12.44 -41.49
N ASP A 500 24.22 -13.55 -41.44
CA ASP A 500 22.80 -13.51 -41.14
C ASP A 500 22.55 -13.00 -39.71
N SER A 501 21.33 -12.52 -39.47
CA SER A 501 20.96 -11.84 -38.23
C SER A 501 20.99 -12.76 -37.02
N SER A 502 20.68 -14.04 -37.20
CA SER A 502 20.66 -15.04 -36.13
C SER A 502 22.07 -15.45 -35.70
N GLU A 503 22.99 -15.66 -36.66
CA GLU A 503 24.41 -15.91 -36.38
C GLU A 503 25.05 -14.71 -35.68
N TRP A 504 24.72 -13.49 -36.14
CA TRP A 504 25.23 -12.29 -35.50
C TRP A 504 24.71 -12.13 -34.07
N TRP A 505 23.41 -12.34 -33.85
CA TRP A 505 22.80 -12.32 -32.52
C TRP A 505 23.45 -13.32 -31.56
N ASP A 506 23.68 -14.56 -32.00
CA ASP A 506 24.31 -15.60 -31.17
C ASP A 506 25.71 -15.20 -30.66
N ARG A 507 26.49 -14.47 -31.49
CA ARG A 507 27.78 -13.89 -31.09
C ARG A 507 27.64 -12.70 -30.16
N VAL A 508 26.67 -11.80 -30.40
CA VAL A 508 26.38 -10.66 -29.51
C VAL A 508 26.01 -11.17 -28.13
N VAL A 509 25.12 -12.17 -28.04
CA VAL A 509 24.75 -12.80 -26.77
C VAL A 509 25.96 -13.41 -26.06
N GLY A 510 26.91 -13.99 -26.80
CA GLY A 510 28.17 -14.49 -26.23
C GLY A 510 29.05 -13.41 -25.58
N GLY A 511 28.85 -12.13 -25.93
CA GLY A 511 29.52 -10.99 -25.30
C GLY A 511 28.89 -10.55 -23.97
N LEU A 512 27.66 -10.97 -23.68
CA LEU A 512 26.88 -10.49 -22.52
C LEU A 512 27.39 -11.00 -21.18
N ASP A 513 28.24 -12.03 -21.14
CA ASP A 513 28.86 -12.52 -19.89
C ASP A 513 29.72 -11.48 -19.17
N LYS A 514 30.10 -10.41 -19.88
CA LYS A 514 30.94 -9.33 -19.35
C LYS A 514 30.14 -8.16 -18.77
N VAL A 515 28.83 -8.14 -18.95
CA VAL A 515 27.97 -7.01 -18.58
C VAL A 515 26.70 -7.50 -17.89
N ARG A 516 26.29 -6.82 -16.81
CA ARG A 516 24.95 -6.98 -16.26
C ARG A 516 23.99 -6.18 -17.12
N LEU A 517 23.16 -6.87 -17.91
CA LEU A 517 22.22 -6.26 -18.85
C LEU A 517 20.80 -6.74 -18.57
N ALA A 518 19.86 -5.81 -18.43
CA ALA A 518 18.43 -6.11 -18.41
C ALA A 518 17.78 -5.71 -19.75
N ILE A 519 17.14 -6.64 -20.43
CA ILE A 519 16.37 -6.38 -21.66
C ILE A 519 14.89 -6.47 -21.31
N VAL A 520 14.13 -5.44 -21.65
CA VAL A 520 12.69 -5.34 -21.42
C VAL A 520 11.99 -5.21 -22.76
N ILE A 521 11.08 -6.15 -23.03
CA ILE A 521 10.25 -6.20 -24.23
C ILE A 521 8.81 -5.91 -23.84
N ASP A 522 8.26 -4.80 -24.35
CA ASP A 522 6.85 -4.47 -24.20
C ASP A 522 6.01 -5.05 -25.36
N ASP A 523 4.69 -5.12 -25.19
CA ASP A 523 3.75 -5.66 -26.19
C ASP A 523 4.12 -7.07 -26.70
N GLY A 524 4.60 -7.94 -25.82
CA GLY A 524 5.11 -9.28 -26.15
C GLY A 524 4.08 -10.20 -26.83
N ASP A 525 2.78 -9.92 -26.68
CA ASP A 525 1.71 -10.63 -27.39
C ASP A 525 1.90 -10.59 -28.92
N LEU A 526 2.47 -9.50 -29.45
CA LEU A 526 2.76 -9.34 -30.88
C LEU A 526 3.81 -10.34 -31.39
N LEU A 527 4.70 -10.82 -30.52
CA LEU A 527 5.69 -11.83 -30.89
C LEU A 527 5.07 -13.22 -31.08
N ALA A 528 3.93 -13.48 -30.43
CA ALA A 528 3.16 -14.71 -30.60
C ALA A 528 2.03 -14.59 -31.64
N GLY A 529 1.54 -13.38 -31.92
CA GLY A 529 0.34 -13.08 -32.70
C GLY A 529 0.40 -13.28 -34.22
N GLY A 530 1.40 -14.00 -34.76
CA GLY A 530 1.53 -14.27 -36.20
C GLY A 530 2.09 -13.11 -37.04
N GLU A 531 2.49 -12.01 -36.41
CA GLU A 531 3.12 -10.87 -37.08
C GLU A 531 4.42 -11.27 -37.80
N PRO A 532 4.71 -10.75 -39.01
CA PRO A 532 5.95 -11.04 -39.73
C PRO A 532 7.19 -10.74 -38.89
N GLY A 533 8.10 -11.72 -38.76
CA GLY A 533 9.32 -11.59 -37.95
C GLY A 533 9.14 -11.78 -36.44
N GLY A 534 7.91 -11.88 -35.93
CA GLY A 534 7.64 -12.10 -34.49
C GLY A 534 8.24 -13.40 -33.96
N LYS A 535 8.08 -14.49 -34.72
CA LYS A 535 8.67 -15.80 -34.39
C LYS A 535 10.21 -15.77 -34.36
N ASP A 536 10.83 -15.06 -35.30
CA ASP A 536 12.30 -14.97 -35.38
C ASP A 536 12.87 -14.21 -34.17
N VAL A 537 12.20 -13.14 -33.73
CA VAL A 537 12.56 -12.41 -32.50
C VAL A 537 12.34 -13.29 -31.27
N LEU A 538 11.25 -14.04 -31.21
CA LEU A 538 10.96 -14.94 -30.10
C LEU A 538 12.04 -16.03 -29.96
N GLU A 539 12.49 -16.60 -31.09
CA GLU A 539 13.59 -17.57 -31.14
C GLU A 539 14.91 -16.93 -30.70
N ALA A 540 15.22 -15.72 -31.16
CA ALA A 540 16.40 -14.98 -30.74
C ALA A 540 16.41 -14.70 -29.21
N LEU A 541 15.28 -14.27 -28.65
CA LEU A 541 15.13 -14.08 -27.20
C LEU A 541 15.25 -15.41 -26.44
N GLY A 542 14.80 -16.52 -27.01
CA GLY A 542 15.01 -17.87 -26.47
C GLY A 542 16.49 -18.27 -26.39
N VAL A 543 17.31 -17.89 -27.37
CA VAL A 543 18.78 -18.08 -27.31
C VAL A 543 19.37 -17.35 -26.11
N LEU A 544 18.94 -16.12 -25.85
CA LEU A 544 19.37 -15.35 -24.68
C LEU A 544 19.00 -16.04 -23.37
N THR A 545 17.75 -16.51 -23.21
CA THR A 545 17.29 -17.16 -21.97
C THR A 545 17.87 -18.57 -21.78
N SER A 546 18.34 -19.24 -22.83
CA SER A 546 18.99 -20.55 -22.69
C SER A 546 20.44 -20.49 -22.18
N ARG A 547 21.17 -19.38 -22.41
CA ARG A 547 22.60 -19.25 -22.06
C ARG A 547 22.86 -18.75 -20.65
N ARG A 548 23.54 -19.53 -19.79
CA ARG A 548 23.86 -19.09 -18.42
C ARG A 548 24.78 -17.85 -18.41
N GLY A 549 24.20 -16.69 -18.17
CA GLY A 549 24.92 -15.41 -18.10
C GLY A 549 24.28 -14.40 -17.13
N SER A 550 24.86 -13.21 -17.05
CA SER A 550 24.38 -12.09 -16.22
C SER A 550 23.23 -11.31 -16.83
N ALA A 551 22.90 -11.54 -18.10
CA ALA A 551 21.77 -10.90 -18.76
C ALA A 551 20.42 -11.41 -18.21
N ARG A 552 19.43 -10.53 -18.15
CA ARG A 552 18.06 -10.79 -17.70
C ARG A 552 17.07 -10.28 -18.74
N LEU A 553 15.98 -11.03 -18.96
CA LEU A 553 14.92 -10.67 -19.89
C LEU A 553 13.62 -10.44 -19.12
N ALA A 554 12.92 -9.34 -19.38
CA ALA A 554 11.53 -9.15 -19.01
C ALA A 554 10.65 -9.01 -20.25
N VAL A 555 9.45 -9.59 -20.20
CA VAL A 555 8.45 -9.46 -21.25
C VAL A 555 7.11 -9.09 -20.65
N VAL A 556 6.48 -8.06 -21.20
CA VAL A 556 5.11 -7.65 -20.90
C VAL A 556 4.17 -8.29 -21.90
N ALA A 557 3.14 -9.00 -21.44
CA ALA A 557 2.14 -9.60 -22.32
C ALA A 557 0.78 -9.76 -21.60
N THR A 558 -0.26 -10.18 -22.30
CA THR A 558 -1.53 -10.60 -21.69
C THR A 558 -1.44 -12.00 -21.09
N GLN A 559 -0.67 -12.88 -21.72
CA GLN A 559 -0.43 -14.25 -21.29
C GLN A 559 1.06 -14.61 -21.34
N GLN A 560 1.41 -15.77 -20.81
CA GLN A 560 2.80 -16.24 -20.87
C GLN A 560 3.17 -16.65 -22.29
N LEU A 561 4.38 -16.31 -22.71
CA LEU A 561 4.92 -16.74 -23.99
C LEU A 561 5.65 -18.09 -23.84
N GLU A 562 4.98 -19.19 -24.14
CA GLU A 562 5.54 -20.55 -24.01
C GLU A 562 6.85 -20.76 -24.78
N GLY A 563 7.04 -20.02 -25.89
CA GLY A 563 8.27 -20.08 -26.68
C GLY A 563 9.53 -19.66 -25.91
N LEU A 564 9.41 -18.82 -24.87
CA LEU A 564 10.54 -18.34 -24.08
C LEU A 564 10.87 -19.21 -22.86
N THR A 565 9.91 -20.00 -22.39
CA THR A 565 10.07 -20.86 -21.21
C THR A 565 10.58 -22.25 -21.57
N LYS A 566 10.53 -22.63 -22.85
CA LYS A 566 10.93 -23.95 -23.34
C LYS A 566 12.39 -24.27 -22.97
N GLY A 567 12.58 -25.29 -22.15
CA GLY A 567 13.91 -25.77 -21.73
C GLY A 567 14.52 -25.03 -20.53
N MET A 568 13.79 -24.08 -19.94
CA MET A 568 14.15 -23.45 -18.66
C MET A 568 13.60 -24.23 -17.48
N LYS A 569 14.25 -24.13 -16.32
CA LYS A 569 13.71 -24.64 -15.05
C LYS A 569 12.71 -23.65 -14.45
N ASP A 570 11.79 -24.13 -13.62
CA ASP A 570 10.82 -23.30 -12.89
C ASP A 570 11.49 -22.25 -11.97
N SER A 571 12.73 -22.48 -11.53
CA SER A 571 13.50 -21.50 -10.77
C SER A 571 14.13 -20.40 -11.62
N GLU A 572 14.23 -20.60 -12.94
CA GLU A 572 14.80 -19.65 -13.90
C GLU A 572 13.74 -18.74 -14.54
N VAL A 573 12.46 -19.04 -14.33
CA VAL A 573 11.32 -18.25 -14.82
C VAL A 573 10.55 -17.67 -13.63
N ARG A 574 10.23 -16.38 -13.70
CA ARG A 574 9.32 -15.71 -12.74
C ARG A 574 8.19 -15.04 -13.47
N ILE A 575 6.99 -15.15 -12.91
CA ILE A 575 5.76 -14.63 -13.50
C ILE A 575 5.10 -13.73 -12.46
N ILE A 576 4.99 -12.45 -12.79
CA ILE A 576 4.21 -11.48 -12.04
C ILE A 576 2.88 -11.31 -12.77
N ARG A 577 1.78 -11.65 -12.10
CA ARG A 577 0.43 -11.43 -12.62
C ARG A 577 -0.13 -10.13 -12.05
N LEU A 578 -0.49 -9.21 -12.93
CA LEU A 578 -1.08 -7.93 -12.55
C LEU A 578 -2.60 -7.96 -12.75
N ASP A 579 -3.33 -7.99 -11.65
CA ASP A 579 -4.79 -7.85 -11.60
C ASP A 579 -5.23 -6.39 -11.86
N PRO A 580 -6.51 -6.11 -12.13
CA PRO A 580 -7.05 -4.75 -12.05
C PRO A 580 -6.82 -4.14 -10.66
N LEU A 581 -6.68 -2.81 -10.60
CA LEU A 581 -6.55 -2.12 -9.32
C LEU A 581 -7.77 -2.40 -8.45
N SER A 582 -7.56 -2.49 -7.14
CA SER A 582 -8.60 -2.58 -6.14
C SER A 582 -9.01 -1.19 -5.65
N TRP A 583 -10.22 -1.07 -5.10
CA TRP A 583 -10.65 0.19 -4.47
C TRP A 583 -9.67 0.64 -3.39
N SER A 584 -9.13 -0.28 -2.59
CA SER A 584 -8.19 0.07 -1.52
C SER A 584 -6.89 0.68 -2.05
N GLU A 585 -6.39 0.20 -3.19
CA GLU A 585 -5.24 0.78 -3.90
C GLU A 585 -5.57 2.17 -4.46
N VAL A 586 -6.71 2.30 -5.16
CA VAL A 586 -7.13 3.58 -5.73
C VAL A 586 -7.39 4.62 -4.64
N TRP A 587 -8.02 4.23 -3.53
CA TRP A 587 -8.25 5.11 -2.39
C TRP A 587 -6.95 5.61 -1.76
N GLN A 588 -5.93 4.76 -1.63
CA GLN A 588 -4.60 5.18 -1.16
C GLN A 588 -3.98 6.21 -2.08
N TRP A 589 -4.05 5.93 -3.38
CA TRP A 589 -3.54 6.83 -4.40
C TRP A 589 -4.31 8.15 -4.40
N ILE A 590 -5.64 8.16 -4.22
CA ILE A 590 -6.47 9.38 -4.07
C ILE A 590 -6.02 10.17 -2.84
N ARG A 591 -5.93 9.52 -1.67
CA ARG A 591 -5.52 10.19 -0.43
C ARG A 591 -4.16 10.87 -0.54
N ARG A 592 -3.26 10.30 -1.34
CA ARG A 592 -1.90 10.80 -1.53
C ARG A 592 -1.83 11.88 -2.60
N ASN A 593 -2.41 11.64 -3.77
CA ASN A 593 -2.20 12.47 -4.96
C ASN A 593 -3.32 13.49 -5.18
N LEU A 594 -4.52 13.22 -4.65
CA LEU A 594 -5.73 14.00 -4.88
C LEU A 594 -6.37 14.44 -3.55
N PRO A 595 -5.67 15.25 -2.73
CA PRO A 595 -6.18 15.67 -1.41
C PRO A 595 -7.53 16.39 -1.48
N ALA A 596 -7.84 17.05 -2.61
CA ALA A 596 -9.14 17.67 -2.87
C ALA A 596 -10.32 16.67 -2.83
N LEU A 597 -10.09 15.41 -3.19
CA LEU A 597 -11.11 14.35 -3.11
C LEU A 597 -11.15 13.70 -1.73
N ALA A 598 -10.01 13.57 -1.06
CA ALA A 598 -9.93 12.89 0.24
C ALA A 598 -10.90 13.46 1.30
N ARG A 599 -11.30 14.73 1.18
CA ARG A 599 -12.26 15.41 2.07
C ARG A 599 -13.67 14.80 2.07
N PHE A 600 -14.09 14.14 1.00
CA PHE A 600 -15.41 13.48 0.91
C PHE A 600 -15.43 12.13 1.64
N GLY A 601 -14.26 11.58 2.00
CA GLY A 601 -14.16 10.31 2.71
C GLY A 601 -14.27 9.08 1.80
N GLU A 602 -13.80 7.94 2.32
CA GLU A 602 -13.65 6.69 1.57
C GLU A 602 -15.00 6.13 1.12
N ALA A 603 -15.99 6.11 2.01
CA ALA A 603 -17.27 5.45 1.77
C ALA A 603 -18.09 6.11 0.66
N ASP A 604 -17.94 7.43 0.49
CA ASP A 604 -18.67 8.19 -0.53
C ASP A 604 -17.99 8.06 -1.89
N LEU A 605 -16.66 8.16 -1.95
CA LEU A 605 -15.92 7.99 -3.21
C LEU A 605 -15.96 6.55 -3.73
N ARG A 606 -16.00 5.54 -2.84
CA ARG A 606 -16.06 4.13 -3.20
C ARG A 606 -17.22 3.80 -4.13
N ARG A 607 -18.33 4.52 -4.01
CA ARG A 607 -19.55 4.29 -4.81
C ARG A 607 -19.37 4.60 -6.29
N TYR A 608 -18.40 5.45 -6.62
CA TYR A 608 -18.09 5.85 -7.99
C TYR A 608 -16.95 5.03 -8.61
N TYR A 609 -16.44 4.04 -7.88
CA TYR A 609 -15.29 3.24 -8.34
C TYR A 609 -15.57 2.49 -9.64
N ASP A 610 -16.79 1.99 -9.81
CA ASP A 610 -17.19 1.26 -11.02
C ASP A 610 -17.36 2.20 -12.24
N ASP A 611 -17.70 3.47 -11.97
CA ASP A 611 -17.92 4.53 -12.95
C ASP A 611 -16.62 5.21 -13.40
N ILE A 612 -15.60 5.25 -12.53
CA ILE A 612 -14.32 5.93 -12.75
C ILE A 612 -13.18 4.90 -12.69
N ARG A 613 -12.91 4.28 -13.84
CA ARG A 613 -12.02 3.11 -13.93
C ARG A 613 -10.55 3.45 -14.13
N HIS A 614 -10.26 4.66 -14.59
CA HIS A 614 -8.89 5.10 -14.88
C HIS A 614 -8.46 6.18 -13.89
N LEU A 615 -7.20 6.11 -13.45
CA LEU A 615 -6.62 7.12 -12.55
C LEU A 615 -6.71 8.54 -13.13
N GLU A 616 -6.64 8.65 -14.46
CA GLU A 616 -6.76 9.91 -15.20
C GLU A 616 -8.12 10.60 -14.98
N ASP A 617 -9.19 9.82 -14.83
CA ASP A 617 -10.52 10.37 -14.61
C ASP A 617 -10.70 10.82 -13.15
N TRP A 618 -10.02 10.16 -12.21
CA TRP A 618 -9.92 10.65 -10.84
C TRP A 618 -9.13 11.96 -10.76
N GLU A 619 -8.05 12.12 -11.52
CA GLU A 619 -7.29 13.39 -11.61
C GLU A 619 -8.19 14.52 -12.12
N ARG A 620 -8.94 14.27 -13.21
CA ARG A 620 -9.89 15.23 -13.77
C ARG A 620 -10.98 15.63 -12.77
N LEU A 621 -11.52 14.65 -12.03
CA LEU A 621 -12.51 14.91 -10.99
C LEU A 621 -11.93 15.79 -9.88
N ALA A 622 -10.70 15.52 -9.42
CA ALA A 622 -10.04 16.33 -8.41
C ALA A 622 -9.78 17.78 -8.87
N GLY A 623 -9.40 17.97 -10.13
CA GLY A 623 -9.26 19.29 -10.76
C GLY A 623 -10.58 20.06 -10.72
N ALA A 624 -11.66 19.46 -11.19
CA ALA A 624 -12.99 20.08 -11.18
C ALA A 624 -13.48 20.42 -9.77
N VAL A 625 -13.26 19.52 -8.80
CA VAL A 625 -13.59 19.75 -7.38
C VAL A 625 -12.80 20.92 -6.78
N SER A 626 -11.57 21.15 -7.23
CA SER A 626 -10.71 22.24 -6.75
C SER A 626 -11.09 23.59 -7.38
N GLU A 627 -11.59 23.58 -8.62
CA GLU A 627 -12.05 24.78 -9.34
C GLU A 627 -13.42 25.27 -8.85
N ASP A 628 -14.34 24.35 -8.55
CA ASP A 628 -15.73 24.69 -8.20
C ASP A 628 -15.96 24.94 -6.68
N ASP A 629 -14.91 24.87 -5.84
CA ASP A 629 -14.95 25.06 -4.36
C ASP A 629 -16.10 24.30 -3.65
N LEU A 630 -16.31 23.04 -4.03
CA LEU A 630 -17.49 22.28 -3.61
C LEU A 630 -17.33 21.65 -2.22
N ASP A 631 -18.24 21.99 -1.29
CA ASP A 631 -18.20 21.53 0.10
C ASP A 631 -19.21 20.40 0.44
N ARG A 632 -20.01 19.91 -0.51
CA ARG A 632 -21.08 18.90 -0.25
C ARG A 632 -21.07 17.70 -1.18
N GLY A 633 -21.49 16.54 -0.66
CA GLY A 633 -21.48 15.25 -1.37
C GLY A 633 -22.50 15.10 -2.51
N ASP A 634 -23.59 15.88 -2.51
CA ASP A 634 -24.60 15.83 -3.59
C ASP A 634 -24.06 16.42 -4.91
N ASP A 635 -23.17 17.42 -4.83
CA ASP A 635 -22.53 18.06 -6.00
C ASP A 635 -21.49 17.15 -6.67
N LEU A 636 -20.88 16.25 -5.89
CA LEU A 636 -19.91 15.27 -6.38
C LEU A 636 -20.55 14.28 -7.36
N ARG A 637 -21.79 13.84 -7.11
CA ARG A 637 -22.50 12.89 -7.96
C ARG A 637 -22.72 13.42 -9.38
N GLU A 638 -23.07 14.69 -9.49
CA GLU A 638 -23.32 15.34 -10.78
C GLU A 638 -22.02 15.57 -11.56
N LEU A 639 -20.92 15.88 -10.87
CA LEU A 639 -19.58 15.92 -11.46
C LEU A 639 -19.17 14.57 -12.04
N VAL A 640 -19.31 13.48 -11.27
CA VAL A 640 -18.95 12.13 -11.74
C VAL A 640 -19.72 11.74 -13.00
N ARG A 641 -21.03 12.01 -13.05
CA ARG A 641 -21.85 11.75 -14.24
C ARG A 641 -21.34 12.43 -15.50
N ARG A 642 -20.81 13.66 -15.41
CA ARG A 642 -20.22 14.36 -16.56
C ARG A 642 -19.00 13.63 -17.13
N PHE A 643 -18.24 12.94 -16.30
CA PHE A 643 -17.06 12.18 -16.73
C PHE A 643 -17.42 10.78 -17.26
N SER A 644 -18.42 10.11 -16.68
CA SER A 644 -18.85 8.77 -17.12
C SER A 644 -19.49 8.75 -18.51
N VAL A 645 -20.12 9.85 -18.96
CA VAL A 645 -20.85 9.92 -20.24
C VAL A 645 -19.93 10.08 -21.46
N ASN A 646 -18.71 10.62 -21.30
CA ASN A 646 -17.82 10.91 -22.43
C ASN A 646 -17.05 9.69 -22.97
N VAL A 647 -17.04 8.55 -22.26
CA VAL A 647 -16.30 7.34 -22.68
C VAL A 647 -17.01 6.57 -23.80
N VAL A 648 -18.32 6.74 -23.96
CA VAL A 648 -19.12 5.98 -24.94
C VAL A 648 -18.90 6.45 -26.39
N HIS A 649 -18.40 7.67 -26.61
CA HIS A 649 -18.31 8.23 -27.96
C HIS A 649 -16.97 8.07 -28.70
N GLU A 650 -15.85 7.78 -28.01
CA GLU A 650 -14.53 7.70 -28.67
C GLU A 650 -14.03 6.27 -28.99
N ALA A 651 -14.63 5.22 -28.44
CA ALA A 651 -14.15 3.82 -28.65
C ALA A 651 -14.73 3.14 -29.91
N ALA A 652 -15.62 3.78 -30.67
CA ALA A 652 -16.28 3.20 -31.83
C ALA A 652 -15.46 3.35 -33.13
N SER A 653 -14.26 2.76 -33.18
CA SER A 653 -13.67 2.34 -34.46
C SER A 653 -12.78 1.11 -34.29
N THR A 654 -13.35 -0.07 -34.54
CA THR A 654 -12.62 -1.33 -34.71
C THR A 654 -12.71 -1.77 -36.17
N PRO A 655 -11.62 -2.25 -36.80
CA PRO A 655 -11.73 -3.01 -38.04
C PRO A 655 -12.27 -4.41 -37.73
N LYS A 656 -13.17 -4.88 -38.59
CA LYS A 656 -13.72 -6.23 -38.63
C LYS A 656 -12.65 -7.21 -39.12
N GLY A 657 -12.50 -8.34 -38.44
CA GLY A 657 -11.75 -9.51 -38.93
C GLY A 657 -11.50 -10.50 -37.81
N GLY A 658 -12.33 -11.54 -37.73
CA GLY A 658 -12.22 -12.57 -36.70
C GLY A 658 -11.29 -13.71 -37.10
N GLU A 659 -10.76 -14.41 -36.09
CA GLU A 659 -10.87 -15.86 -35.91
C GLU A 659 -10.23 -16.22 -34.57
N ALA A 660 -11.01 -16.83 -33.68
CA ALA A 660 -10.60 -17.19 -32.32
C ALA A 660 -9.89 -18.55 -32.31
N TYR A 661 -8.68 -18.58 -31.75
CA TYR A 661 -7.92 -19.76 -31.32
C TYR A 661 -7.18 -19.35 -30.03
N GLY A 662 -7.03 -20.12 -28.96
CA GLY A 662 -7.32 -21.52 -28.67
C GLY A 662 -6.47 -21.99 -27.48
N ALA A 663 -6.84 -21.59 -26.27
CA ALA A 663 -6.50 -22.25 -24.99
C ALA A 663 -7.68 -21.98 -24.04
N ALA A 664 -8.23 -23.04 -23.44
CA ALA A 664 -9.59 -23.05 -22.88
C ALA A 664 -9.80 -22.07 -21.71
N LEU A 665 -10.22 -20.84 -22.01
CA LEU A 665 -10.97 -20.00 -21.09
C LEU A 665 -12.20 -20.79 -20.65
N ARG A 666 -12.24 -21.24 -19.38
CA ARG A 666 -13.44 -21.89 -18.83
C ARG A 666 -14.60 -20.89 -18.91
N ARG A 667 -15.75 -21.36 -19.41
CA ARG A 667 -16.94 -20.51 -19.54
C ARG A 667 -17.33 -19.88 -18.19
N PRO A 668 -17.87 -18.64 -18.18
CA PRO A 668 -18.46 -18.04 -16.98
C PRO A 668 -19.52 -18.95 -16.35
N LEU A 669 -19.69 -18.87 -15.02
CA LEU A 669 -20.81 -19.53 -14.32
C LEU A 669 -22.13 -18.91 -14.75
N ARG A 670 -23.10 -19.70 -15.17
CA ARG A 670 -24.41 -19.19 -15.58
C ARG A 670 -25.41 -19.30 -14.44
N LEU A 671 -25.96 -18.16 -14.01
CA LEU A 671 -26.99 -18.06 -13.00
C LEU A 671 -28.31 -17.65 -13.67
N ALA A 672 -29.31 -18.53 -13.59
CA ALA A 672 -30.68 -18.20 -13.99
C ALA A 672 -31.48 -17.89 -12.72
N VAL A 673 -32.08 -16.70 -12.67
CA VAL A 673 -32.94 -16.26 -11.58
C VAL A 673 -34.29 -15.92 -12.18
N ALA A 674 -35.35 -16.46 -11.60
CA ALA A 674 -36.69 -16.02 -11.97
C ALA A 674 -37.68 -16.13 -10.81
N GLY A 675 -38.49 -15.09 -10.70
CA GLY A 675 -39.44 -14.91 -9.61
C GLY A 675 -40.08 -13.52 -9.70
N PRO A 676 -41.26 -13.33 -9.11
CA PRO A 676 -42.05 -12.09 -9.21
C PRO A 676 -41.28 -10.86 -8.72
N HIS A 677 -40.33 -11.01 -7.79
CA HIS A 677 -39.53 -9.92 -7.22
C HIS A 677 -38.16 -9.72 -7.89
N THR A 678 -37.82 -10.54 -8.89
CA THR A 678 -36.52 -10.50 -9.60
C THR A 678 -36.64 -10.13 -11.08
N ALA A 679 -37.86 -10.18 -11.63
CA ALA A 679 -38.17 -9.68 -12.97
C ALA A 679 -37.67 -8.23 -13.13
N ASP A 680 -37.06 -7.94 -14.27
CA ASP A 680 -36.49 -6.63 -14.64
C ASP A 680 -35.38 -6.07 -13.72
N ARG A 681 -34.89 -6.83 -12.73
CA ARG A 681 -33.80 -6.42 -11.81
C ARG A 681 -32.46 -7.10 -12.12
N HIS A 682 -32.29 -7.62 -13.33
CA HIS A 682 -31.12 -8.40 -13.75
C HIS A 682 -29.79 -7.63 -13.59
N ASP A 683 -29.75 -6.36 -14.00
CA ASP A 683 -28.54 -5.52 -13.84
C ASP A 683 -28.22 -5.23 -12.37
N GLU A 684 -29.25 -5.02 -11.55
CA GLU A 684 -29.11 -4.78 -10.11
C GLU A 684 -28.59 -6.04 -9.41
N ILE A 685 -29.11 -7.22 -9.76
CA ILE A 685 -28.64 -8.52 -9.26
C ILE A 685 -27.18 -8.75 -9.67
N ALA A 686 -26.83 -8.53 -10.94
CA ALA A 686 -25.47 -8.67 -11.42
C ALA A 686 -24.48 -7.74 -10.68
N SER A 687 -24.90 -6.49 -10.44
CA SER A 687 -24.15 -5.52 -9.63
C SER A 687 -23.94 -6.01 -8.20
N VAL A 688 -25.00 -6.45 -7.50
CA VAL A 688 -24.89 -6.91 -6.11
C VAL A 688 -24.04 -8.19 -5.99
N VAL A 689 -24.18 -9.15 -6.91
CA VAL A 689 -23.33 -10.36 -6.91
C VAL A 689 -21.87 -9.96 -7.11
N THR A 690 -21.59 -9.02 -8.01
CA THR A 690 -20.24 -8.50 -8.26
C THR A 690 -19.66 -7.81 -7.02
N GLN A 691 -20.44 -6.94 -6.38
CA GLN A 691 -20.01 -6.27 -5.15
C GLN A 691 -19.79 -7.26 -4.00
N CYS A 692 -20.59 -8.33 -3.91
CA CYS A 692 -20.40 -9.41 -2.95
C CYS A 692 -19.10 -10.19 -3.24
N ALA A 693 -18.82 -10.51 -4.50
CA ALA A 693 -17.55 -11.13 -4.90
C ALA A 693 -16.35 -10.29 -4.47
N ILE A 694 -16.40 -8.98 -4.72
CA ILE A 694 -15.34 -8.02 -4.33
C ILE A 694 -15.17 -7.99 -2.81
N ALA A 695 -16.26 -7.86 -2.05
CA ALA A 695 -16.22 -7.83 -0.58
C ALA A 695 -15.61 -9.11 0.01
N GLN A 696 -15.82 -10.24 -0.67
CA GLN A 696 -15.31 -11.54 -0.27
C GLN A 696 -13.95 -11.88 -0.89
N GLY A 697 -13.35 -11.02 -1.70
CA GLY A 697 -12.05 -11.26 -2.35
C GLY A 697 -12.06 -12.33 -3.44
N VAL A 698 -13.20 -12.56 -4.10
CA VAL A 698 -13.34 -13.44 -5.27
C VAL A 698 -13.21 -12.61 -6.55
N PRO A 699 -12.23 -12.89 -7.45
CA PRO A 699 -11.98 -12.07 -8.63
C PRO A 699 -13.02 -12.31 -9.75
N GLY A 700 -13.38 -11.25 -10.48
CA GLY A 700 -14.27 -11.29 -11.66
C GLY A 700 -15.60 -10.57 -11.44
N ARG A 701 -16.41 -10.46 -12.52
CA ARG A 701 -17.72 -9.77 -12.51
C ARG A 701 -18.86 -10.63 -13.01
N VAL A 702 -20.09 -10.33 -12.58
CA VAL A 702 -21.30 -10.91 -13.16
C VAL A 702 -21.86 -9.97 -14.23
N VAL A 703 -22.13 -10.49 -15.43
CA VAL A 703 -22.72 -9.72 -16.54
C VAL A 703 -24.09 -10.27 -16.90
N VAL A 704 -24.98 -9.43 -17.44
CA VAL A 704 -26.26 -9.90 -18.00
C VAL A 704 -26.03 -10.38 -19.44
N SER A 705 -26.58 -11.55 -19.78
CA SER A 705 -26.45 -12.14 -21.12
C SER A 705 -26.95 -11.18 -22.21
N GLY A 706 -26.17 -10.99 -23.29
CA GLY A 706 -26.51 -10.09 -24.40
C GLY A 706 -26.01 -8.64 -24.28
N ALA A 707 -25.55 -8.20 -23.10
CA ALA A 707 -24.87 -6.91 -22.96
C ALA A 707 -23.46 -7.01 -23.55
N THR A 708 -23.16 -6.18 -24.56
CA THR A 708 -21.94 -6.22 -25.39
C THR A 708 -20.64 -6.28 -24.57
N GLY A 709 -19.86 -7.35 -24.78
CA GLY A 709 -18.52 -7.51 -24.21
C GLY A 709 -17.88 -8.85 -24.57
N HIS A 710 -17.78 -9.19 -25.86
CA HIS A 710 -16.91 -10.29 -26.30
C HIS A 710 -15.45 -9.90 -26.04
N GLY A 711 -14.91 -10.26 -24.86
CA GLY A 711 -13.50 -10.03 -24.53
C GLY A 711 -13.11 -10.00 -23.05
N GLU A 712 -14.05 -10.06 -22.09
CA GLU A 712 -13.73 -9.96 -20.65
C GLU A 712 -14.04 -11.26 -19.88
N SER A 713 -13.19 -11.62 -18.91
CA SER A 713 -13.40 -12.80 -18.04
C SER A 713 -14.51 -12.53 -17.01
N ALA A 714 -15.76 -12.89 -17.36
CA ALA A 714 -16.86 -12.84 -16.41
C ALA A 714 -16.73 -13.98 -15.37
N LEU A 715 -16.88 -13.63 -14.08
CA LEU A 715 -17.09 -14.57 -12.98
C LEU A 715 -18.31 -15.44 -13.25
N GLY A 716 -19.37 -14.79 -13.71
CA GLY A 716 -20.58 -15.44 -14.18
C GLY A 716 -21.42 -14.56 -15.08
N GLU A 717 -22.46 -15.16 -15.61
CA GLU A 717 -23.42 -14.57 -16.52
C GLU A 717 -24.81 -14.80 -15.93
N LEU A 718 -25.53 -13.72 -15.70
CA LEU A 718 -26.95 -13.77 -15.37
C LEU A 718 -27.72 -13.99 -16.66
N VAL A 719 -28.40 -15.13 -16.75
CA VAL A 719 -29.21 -15.49 -17.91
C VAL A 719 -30.63 -14.99 -17.66
N PRO A 720 -31.13 -14.00 -18.41
CA PRO A 720 -32.53 -13.63 -18.33
C PRO A 720 -33.37 -14.74 -19.01
N PRO A 721 -34.29 -15.41 -18.30
CA PRO A 721 -35.25 -16.28 -18.97
C PRO A 721 -36.26 -15.37 -19.66
N GLU A 722 -36.05 -15.11 -20.95
CA GLU A 722 -36.99 -14.35 -21.78
C GLU A 722 -38.40 -14.97 -21.62
N GLN A 723 -39.32 -14.21 -21.00
CA GLN A 723 -40.78 -14.45 -20.97
C GLN A 723 -41.39 -15.33 -19.84
N ALA A 724 -40.68 -15.73 -18.79
CA ALA A 724 -41.30 -16.59 -17.75
C ALA A 724 -42.29 -15.87 -16.79
N PHE A 725 -42.29 -14.52 -16.72
CA PHE A 725 -43.07 -13.76 -15.73
C PHE A 725 -43.79 -12.51 -16.28
N HIS A 726 -43.91 -12.36 -17.60
CA HIS A 726 -44.57 -11.17 -18.18
C HIS A 726 -46.11 -11.26 -18.25
N ASP A 727 -46.69 -12.46 -18.12
CA ASP A 727 -48.14 -12.66 -18.04
C ASP A 727 -48.52 -13.05 -16.61
N GLU A 728 -49.55 -12.43 -16.03
CA GLU A 728 -50.03 -12.63 -14.65
C GLU A 728 -50.57 -14.06 -14.34
N GLU A 729 -50.27 -15.06 -15.18
CA GLU A 729 -50.62 -16.46 -14.95
C GLU A 729 -49.46 -17.23 -14.31
N ILE A 730 -49.81 -18.00 -13.27
CA ILE A 730 -49.04 -18.98 -12.48
C ILE A 730 -47.64 -19.33 -13.03
N CYS A 731 -46.62 -19.19 -12.17
CA CYS A 731 -45.25 -19.63 -12.39
C CYS A 731 -45.19 -21.07 -12.96
N ASP A 732 -44.94 -21.21 -14.27
CA ASP A 732 -44.61 -22.50 -14.88
C ASP A 732 -43.12 -22.80 -14.60
N ALA A 733 -42.86 -23.28 -13.38
CA ALA A 733 -41.52 -23.71 -12.95
C ALA A 733 -40.90 -24.73 -13.92
N ASP A 734 -41.72 -25.50 -14.65
CA ASP A 734 -41.28 -26.47 -15.63
C ASP A 734 -40.74 -25.78 -16.90
N ARG A 735 -41.36 -24.67 -17.31
CA ARG A 735 -40.86 -23.82 -18.39
C ARG A 735 -39.54 -23.14 -17.99
N LEU A 736 -39.47 -22.57 -16.78
CA LEU A 736 -38.24 -21.95 -16.28
C LEU A 736 -37.07 -22.93 -16.22
N LEU A 737 -37.27 -24.12 -15.66
CA LEU A 737 -36.23 -25.14 -15.58
C LEU A 737 -35.80 -25.62 -16.97
N ARG A 738 -36.72 -25.70 -17.94
CA ARG A 738 -36.40 -26.00 -19.34
C ARG A 738 -35.58 -24.90 -19.98
N ASP A 739 -35.97 -23.63 -19.83
CA ASP A 739 -35.32 -22.48 -20.45
C ASP A 739 -33.92 -22.25 -19.85
N ALA A 740 -33.82 -22.29 -18.52
CA ALA A 740 -32.53 -22.26 -17.81
C ALA A 740 -31.63 -23.43 -18.23
N SER A 741 -32.22 -24.60 -18.51
CA SER A 741 -31.47 -25.75 -18.99
C SER A 741 -30.95 -25.57 -20.41
N GLN A 742 -31.77 -25.04 -21.33
CA GLN A 742 -31.38 -24.71 -22.69
C GLN A 742 -30.30 -23.63 -22.74
N ALA A 743 -30.37 -22.64 -21.85
CA ALA A 743 -29.35 -21.61 -21.71
C ALA A 743 -28.05 -22.11 -21.02
N GLY A 744 -28.03 -23.35 -20.55
CA GLY A 744 -26.86 -23.96 -19.92
C GLY A 744 -26.52 -23.38 -18.55
N ALA A 745 -27.53 -22.97 -17.77
CA ALA A 745 -27.36 -22.49 -16.40
C ALA A 745 -26.71 -23.56 -15.49
N ASP A 746 -25.75 -23.13 -14.68
CA ASP A 746 -25.07 -23.92 -13.65
C ASP A 746 -25.84 -23.84 -12.32
N ILE A 747 -26.43 -22.68 -12.04
CA ILE A 747 -27.25 -22.40 -10.86
C ILE A 747 -28.60 -21.87 -11.33
N VAL A 748 -29.69 -22.43 -10.79
CA VAL A 748 -31.06 -22.02 -11.09
C VAL A 748 -31.79 -21.70 -9.79
N VAL A 749 -32.34 -20.49 -9.71
CA VAL A 749 -33.20 -20.06 -8.60
C VAL A 749 -34.64 -20.06 -9.08
N VAL A 750 -35.47 -20.86 -8.42
CA VAL A 750 -36.91 -20.95 -8.65
C VAL A 750 -37.62 -20.38 -7.43
N ASP A 751 -38.32 -19.27 -7.61
CA ASP A 751 -39.15 -18.69 -6.56
C ASP A 751 -40.64 -18.93 -6.87
N HIS A 752 -41.27 -19.78 -6.06
CA HIS A 752 -42.66 -20.19 -6.23
C HIS A 752 -43.66 -19.13 -5.72
N GLY A 753 -43.20 -18.10 -4.99
CA GLY A 753 -44.08 -17.12 -4.36
C GLY A 753 -45.11 -17.80 -3.44
N GLU A 754 -46.39 -17.49 -3.61
CA GLU A 754 -47.51 -18.09 -2.88
C GLU A 754 -48.01 -19.44 -3.47
N SER A 755 -47.40 -19.95 -4.55
CA SER A 755 -47.87 -21.16 -5.23
C SER A 755 -47.37 -22.44 -4.55
N GLU A 756 -48.21 -23.48 -4.47
CA GLU A 756 -47.80 -24.80 -3.98
C GLU A 756 -46.89 -25.53 -4.97
N GLN A 757 -45.87 -26.21 -4.45
CA GLN A 757 -44.95 -27.06 -5.22
C GLN A 757 -45.71 -28.27 -5.79
N THR A 758 -45.54 -28.57 -7.08
CA THR A 758 -46.21 -29.72 -7.73
C THR A 758 -45.28 -30.94 -7.79
N ASP A 759 -45.85 -32.15 -7.75
CA ASP A 759 -45.10 -33.42 -7.92
C ASP A 759 -44.28 -33.47 -9.23
N HIS A 760 -44.68 -32.69 -10.24
CA HIS A 760 -43.98 -32.57 -11.51
C HIS A 760 -42.71 -31.70 -11.42
N GLY A 761 -42.79 -30.57 -10.69
CA GLY A 761 -41.62 -29.73 -10.39
C GLY A 761 -40.53 -30.50 -9.65
N ASP A 762 -40.90 -31.30 -8.65
CA ASP A 762 -40.00 -32.21 -7.92
C ASP A 762 -39.26 -33.22 -8.82
N ALA A 763 -39.91 -33.67 -9.89
CA ALA A 763 -39.29 -34.56 -10.86
C ALA A 763 -38.23 -33.83 -11.71
N LEU A 764 -38.51 -32.59 -12.12
CA LEU A 764 -37.59 -31.77 -12.91
C LEU A 764 -36.38 -31.27 -12.12
N VAL A 765 -36.57 -30.89 -10.86
CA VAL A 765 -35.48 -30.54 -9.94
C VAL A 765 -34.52 -31.70 -9.77
N ARG A 766 -35.04 -32.93 -9.61
CA ARG A 766 -34.23 -34.16 -9.57
C ARG A 766 -33.45 -34.39 -10.85
N VAL A 767 -34.07 -34.16 -12.01
CA VAL A 767 -33.40 -34.28 -13.31
C VAL A 767 -32.31 -33.21 -13.48
N ALA A 768 -32.56 -31.96 -13.10
CA ALA A 768 -31.58 -30.88 -13.18
C ALA A 768 -30.39 -31.13 -12.23
N ALA A 769 -30.65 -31.57 -11.00
CA ALA A 769 -29.61 -31.95 -10.04
C ALA A 769 -28.78 -33.15 -10.52
N ALA A 770 -29.41 -34.16 -11.12
CA ALA A 770 -28.71 -35.30 -11.72
C ALA A 770 -27.80 -34.90 -12.90
N ASN A 771 -28.11 -33.78 -13.56
CA ASN A 771 -27.29 -33.19 -14.62
C ASN A 771 -26.20 -32.23 -14.09
N GLY A 772 -25.91 -32.27 -12.78
CA GLY A 772 -24.82 -31.49 -12.20
C GLY A 772 -25.11 -30.00 -12.04
N LYS A 773 -26.39 -29.62 -11.87
CA LYS A 773 -26.81 -28.23 -11.63
C LYS A 773 -27.19 -28.02 -10.16
N ILE A 774 -27.03 -26.80 -9.68
CA ILE A 774 -27.54 -26.39 -8.36
C ILE A 774 -28.91 -25.75 -8.57
N VAL A 775 -29.95 -26.38 -8.04
CA VAL A 775 -31.31 -25.82 -8.05
C VAL A 775 -31.64 -25.36 -6.63
N ILE A 776 -32.08 -24.10 -6.52
CA ILE A 776 -32.46 -23.45 -5.27
C ILE A 776 -33.93 -23.09 -5.38
N GLU A 777 -34.74 -23.64 -4.48
CA GLU A 777 -36.19 -23.39 -4.43
C GLU A 777 -36.56 -22.52 -3.24
N SER A 778 -37.47 -21.57 -3.47
CA SER A 778 -38.06 -20.66 -2.48
C SER A 778 -39.58 -20.64 -2.62
N GLY A 779 -40.31 -20.58 -1.50
CA GLY A 779 -41.77 -20.46 -1.46
C GLY A 779 -42.26 -19.98 -0.10
N ASP A 780 -43.38 -19.27 -0.05
CA ASP A 780 -43.87 -18.53 1.11
C ASP A 780 -44.58 -19.42 2.16
N GLN A 781 -43.89 -20.47 2.61
CA GLN A 781 -44.30 -21.18 3.82
C GLN A 781 -43.55 -20.65 5.04
N PRO A 782 -44.25 -20.16 6.08
CA PRO A 782 -43.61 -19.49 7.23
C PRO A 782 -42.60 -20.36 7.96
N ASP A 783 -42.75 -21.70 7.90
CA ASP A 783 -41.91 -22.67 8.60
C ASP A 783 -41.07 -23.58 7.67
N ALA A 784 -41.09 -23.36 6.36
CA ALA A 784 -40.37 -24.23 5.42
C ALA A 784 -38.91 -23.75 5.18
N PRO A 785 -37.92 -24.65 5.27
CA PRO A 785 -36.52 -24.38 4.95
C PRO A 785 -36.28 -24.25 3.43
N MET A 786 -35.22 -23.55 3.03
CA MET A 786 -34.83 -23.52 1.62
C MET A 786 -34.10 -24.79 1.20
N PHE A 787 -34.40 -25.26 0.00
CA PHE A 787 -33.92 -26.55 -0.52
C PHE A 787 -32.75 -26.39 -1.49
N LEU A 788 -31.74 -27.25 -1.34
CA LEU A 788 -30.69 -27.51 -2.34
C LEU A 788 -30.84 -28.98 -2.80
N GLY A 789 -31.28 -29.21 -4.03
CA GLY A 789 -31.64 -30.55 -4.53
C GLY A 789 -30.51 -31.61 -4.50
N ARG A 790 -30.86 -32.90 -4.31
CA ARG A 790 -29.95 -34.07 -4.38
C ARG A 790 -30.38 -35.04 -5.49
N GLY A 791 -29.45 -35.42 -6.35
CA GLY A 791 -29.64 -36.32 -7.49
C GLY A 791 -29.38 -37.81 -7.22
N ASP A 792 -29.65 -38.33 -6.01
CA ASP A 792 -29.53 -39.77 -5.75
C ASP A 792 -30.91 -40.43 -5.74
N GLY A 793 -31.17 -41.30 -6.71
CA GLY A 793 -32.37 -42.11 -6.81
C GLY A 793 -32.48 -43.11 -5.65
N GLY A 794 -33.15 -42.72 -4.56
CA GLY A 794 -33.40 -43.60 -3.42
C GLY A 794 -34.32 -42.98 -2.35
N ARG A 795 -35.59 -43.41 -2.35
CA ARG A 795 -36.66 -43.34 -1.31
C ARG A 795 -36.50 -42.43 -0.06
N THR A 796 -37.40 -41.43 -0.02
CA THR A 796 -38.34 -40.96 1.04
C THR A 796 -37.85 -40.44 2.41
N ALA A 797 -38.43 -39.28 2.77
CA ALA A 797 -38.83 -38.78 4.11
C ALA A 797 -37.79 -38.82 5.24
N THR A 798 -37.42 -37.64 5.76
CA THR A 798 -36.60 -37.34 6.97
C THR A 798 -35.08 -37.13 6.82
N GLY A 799 -34.53 -37.06 5.60
CA GLY A 799 -33.08 -36.88 5.37
C GLY A 799 -32.64 -35.62 4.61
N THR A 800 -33.52 -34.63 4.43
CA THR A 800 -33.21 -33.38 3.70
C THR A 800 -32.42 -32.42 4.59
N SER A 801 -31.22 -32.03 4.16
CA SER A 801 -30.40 -31.02 4.86
C SER A 801 -30.94 -29.62 4.55
N TYR A 802 -31.35 -28.92 5.60
CA TYR A 802 -31.99 -27.62 5.51
C TYR A 802 -31.00 -26.49 5.79
N LEU A 803 -30.93 -25.53 4.87
CA LEU A 803 -30.08 -24.34 4.99
C LEU A 803 -30.96 -23.10 5.22
N TYR A 804 -30.72 -22.38 6.30
CA TYR A 804 -31.41 -21.12 6.58
C TYR A 804 -30.56 -19.95 6.09
N ALA A 805 -31.10 -19.15 5.18
CA ALA A 805 -30.51 -17.87 4.77
C ALA A 805 -31.34 -16.70 5.35
N PRO A 806 -30.72 -15.52 5.56
CA PRO A 806 -31.44 -14.37 6.12
C PRO A 806 -32.62 -13.96 5.24
N ARG A 807 -33.80 -13.75 5.84
CA ARG A 807 -35.01 -13.23 5.14
C ARG A 807 -35.04 -11.70 5.02
N THR A 808 -34.14 -11.03 5.73
CA THR A 808 -33.93 -9.59 5.66
C THR A 808 -32.43 -9.30 5.76
N SER A 809 -31.98 -8.26 5.07
CA SER A 809 -30.63 -7.74 5.23
C SER A 809 -30.54 -7.00 6.57
N THR A 810 -29.91 -7.59 7.57
CA THR A 810 -29.57 -6.84 8.79
C THR A 810 -28.38 -5.93 8.50
N LYS A 811 -28.39 -4.71 9.07
CA LYS A 811 -27.30 -3.71 8.98
C LYS A 811 -25.92 -4.23 9.44
N GLU A 812 -25.87 -5.40 10.07
CA GLU A 812 -24.64 -6.03 10.58
C GLU A 812 -23.93 -6.92 9.55
N SER A 813 -24.58 -7.33 8.45
CA SER A 813 -23.92 -8.12 7.40
C SER A 813 -23.16 -7.20 6.42
N ALA A 814 -21.87 -7.47 6.21
CA ALA A 814 -20.99 -6.69 5.34
C ALA A 814 -21.27 -6.87 3.82
N THR A 815 -22.46 -7.35 3.47
CA THR A 815 -22.84 -7.73 2.11
C THR A 815 -23.69 -6.61 1.49
N PRO A 816 -23.42 -6.18 0.25
CA PRO A 816 -24.22 -5.16 -0.43
C PRO A 816 -25.68 -5.58 -0.57
N VAL A 817 -26.60 -4.62 -0.40
CA VAL A 817 -28.03 -4.89 -0.18
C VAL A 817 -28.83 -4.64 -1.46
N LEU A 818 -29.52 -5.67 -1.95
CA LEU A 818 -30.76 -5.50 -2.70
C LEU A 818 -31.90 -5.29 -1.70
N GLU A 819 -32.74 -4.28 -1.88
CA GLU A 819 -34.02 -4.15 -1.16
C GLU A 819 -34.97 -5.26 -1.65
N LEU A 820 -34.78 -6.46 -1.10
CA LEU A 820 -35.61 -7.64 -1.30
C LEU A 820 -35.96 -8.19 0.08
N GLU A 821 -37.25 -8.47 0.29
CA GLU A 821 -37.76 -9.05 1.53
C GLU A 821 -38.21 -10.50 1.30
N GLY A 822 -38.18 -11.31 2.35
CA GLY A 822 -38.78 -12.65 2.35
C GLY A 822 -37.89 -13.74 1.75
N THR A 823 -38.53 -14.74 1.13
CA THR A 823 -37.90 -15.99 0.70
C THR A 823 -37.07 -15.82 -0.58
N THR A 824 -37.43 -14.87 -1.46
CA THR A 824 -36.64 -14.51 -2.65
C THR A 824 -35.24 -14.00 -2.28
N CYS A 825 -35.15 -13.15 -1.25
CA CYS A 825 -33.88 -12.60 -0.76
C CYS A 825 -32.97 -13.72 -0.24
N ALA A 826 -33.55 -14.64 0.53
CA ALA A 826 -32.85 -15.82 1.02
C ALA A 826 -32.33 -16.69 -0.14
N ALA A 827 -33.16 -16.94 -1.16
CA ALA A 827 -32.81 -17.76 -2.33
C ALA A 827 -31.62 -17.20 -3.12
N LEU A 828 -31.67 -15.89 -3.39
CA LEU A 828 -30.58 -15.17 -4.03
C LEU A 828 -29.30 -15.20 -3.18
N TYR A 829 -29.42 -15.06 -1.86
CA TYR A 829 -28.26 -15.14 -0.97
C TYR A 829 -27.56 -16.50 -1.06
N VAL A 830 -28.31 -17.60 -1.12
CA VAL A 830 -27.73 -18.94 -1.34
C VAL A 830 -27.14 -19.09 -2.73
N ALA A 831 -27.78 -18.53 -3.76
CA ALA A 831 -27.27 -18.57 -5.14
C ALA A 831 -25.94 -17.83 -5.28
N VAL A 832 -25.85 -16.65 -4.69
CA VAL A 832 -24.61 -15.86 -4.62
C VAL A 832 -23.53 -16.66 -3.89
N ALA A 833 -23.82 -17.23 -2.72
CA ALA A 833 -22.85 -18.03 -1.98
C ALA A 833 -22.35 -19.23 -2.78
N ALA A 834 -23.25 -19.97 -3.44
CA ALA A 834 -22.91 -21.09 -4.30
C ALA A 834 -22.01 -20.67 -5.47
N MET A 835 -22.37 -19.57 -6.12
CA MET A 835 -21.59 -19.02 -7.23
C MET A 835 -20.19 -18.60 -6.80
N LEU A 836 -20.04 -17.92 -5.66
CA LEU A 836 -18.74 -17.50 -5.14
C LEU A 836 -17.86 -18.69 -4.72
N VAL A 837 -18.44 -19.70 -4.07
CA VAL A 837 -17.74 -20.95 -3.72
C VAL A 837 -17.26 -21.65 -4.98
N TRP A 838 -18.13 -21.78 -5.98
CA TRP A 838 -17.80 -22.47 -7.23
C TRP A 838 -16.81 -21.68 -8.10
N ALA A 839 -16.82 -20.36 -8.01
CA ALA A 839 -15.83 -19.53 -8.67
C ALA A 839 -14.45 -19.59 -8.02
N THR A 840 -14.41 -19.74 -6.70
CA THR A 840 -13.17 -19.89 -5.93
C THR A 840 -12.42 -21.18 -6.30
N ASP A 841 -13.16 -22.23 -6.65
CA ASP A 841 -12.62 -23.49 -7.09
C ASP A 841 -13.48 -24.08 -8.22
N ARG A 842 -13.07 -23.81 -9.47
CA ARG A 842 -13.80 -24.22 -10.68
C ARG A 842 -13.74 -25.73 -10.93
N ASP A 843 -12.97 -26.50 -10.15
CA ASP A 843 -12.91 -27.96 -10.25
C ASP A 843 -13.96 -28.67 -9.39
N LEU A 844 -14.69 -27.94 -8.53
CA LEU A 844 -15.78 -28.50 -7.76
C LEU A 844 -16.93 -28.95 -8.67
N ALA A 845 -17.48 -30.13 -8.40
CA ALA A 845 -18.79 -30.51 -8.90
C ALA A 845 -19.90 -29.78 -8.12
N ALA A 846 -21.08 -29.60 -8.73
CA ALA A 846 -22.24 -28.99 -8.06
C ALA A 846 -22.57 -29.62 -6.70
N GLY A 847 -22.45 -30.96 -6.60
CA GLY A 847 -22.65 -31.68 -5.34
C GLY A 847 -21.66 -31.27 -4.26
N GLU A 848 -20.38 -31.06 -4.62
CA GLU A 848 -19.35 -30.63 -3.68
C GLU A 848 -19.53 -29.18 -3.24
N VAL A 849 -19.95 -28.28 -4.13
CA VAL A 849 -20.31 -26.90 -3.79
C VAL A 849 -21.45 -26.91 -2.77
N ARG A 850 -22.48 -27.71 -3.00
CA ARG A 850 -23.60 -27.87 -2.06
C ARG A 850 -23.12 -28.41 -0.71
N ASP A 851 -22.31 -29.45 -0.71
CA ASP A 851 -21.85 -30.08 0.53
C ASP A 851 -20.96 -29.11 1.34
N ILE A 852 -20.17 -28.26 0.68
CA ILE A 852 -19.41 -27.16 1.32
C ILE A 852 -20.36 -26.15 1.98
N LEU A 853 -21.41 -25.70 1.27
CA LEU A 853 -22.38 -24.76 1.83
C LEU A 853 -23.10 -25.34 3.06
N ILE A 854 -23.50 -26.62 3.00
CA ILE A 854 -24.18 -27.30 4.11
C ILE A 854 -23.22 -27.49 5.30
N ALA A 855 -22.01 -27.98 5.07
CA ALA A 855 -21.05 -28.26 6.13
C ALA A 855 -20.52 -27.00 6.83
N SER A 856 -20.51 -25.87 6.12
CA SER A 856 -20.07 -24.57 6.66
C SER A 856 -21.17 -23.79 7.38
N ALA A 857 -22.42 -24.29 7.36
CA ALA A 857 -23.54 -23.63 8.01
C ALA A 857 -23.42 -23.69 9.56
N SER A 858 -23.71 -22.58 10.22
CA SER A 858 -23.67 -22.47 11.68
C SER A 858 -24.94 -23.08 12.29
N PRO A 859 -24.85 -23.99 13.28
CA PRO A 859 -26.02 -24.65 13.84
C PRO A 859 -26.96 -23.66 14.53
N ILE A 860 -28.25 -23.72 14.20
CA ILE A 860 -29.31 -22.95 14.87
C ILE A 860 -29.87 -23.81 16.02
N ALA A 861 -30.02 -23.22 17.20
CA ALA A 861 -30.62 -23.90 18.34
C ALA A 861 -32.13 -24.00 18.17
N THR A 862 -32.61 -25.12 17.63
CA THR A 862 -34.04 -25.48 17.60
C THR A 862 -34.31 -26.59 18.62
N GLY A 863 -35.43 -26.50 19.33
CA GLY A 863 -35.81 -27.44 20.40
C GLY A 863 -36.17 -28.86 19.94
N ALA A 864 -36.08 -29.17 18.65
CA ALA A 864 -36.44 -30.46 18.06
C ALA A 864 -35.25 -31.06 17.30
N GLY A 865 -34.91 -32.31 17.64
CA GLY A 865 -33.83 -33.23 17.20
C GLY A 865 -33.04 -33.10 15.87
N THR A 866 -33.39 -32.21 14.94
CA THR A 866 -32.59 -31.90 13.74
C THR A 866 -32.25 -30.41 13.76
N LYS A 867 -30.94 -30.08 13.76
CA LYS A 867 -30.46 -28.69 13.84
C LYS A 867 -30.33 -28.11 12.42
N PRO A 868 -31.21 -27.21 11.97
CA PRO A 868 -30.96 -26.47 10.73
C PRO A 868 -29.73 -25.59 10.89
N GLY A 869 -28.95 -25.42 9.81
CA GLY A 869 -27.76 -24.57 9.79
C GLY A 869 -28.04 -23.22 9.13
N SER A 870 -27.54 -22.12 9.70
CA SER A 870 -27.52 -20.79 9.09
C SER A 870 -26.32 -20.65 8.15
N LEU A 871 -26.55 -20.30 6.89
CA LEU A 871 -25.48 -20.13 5.90
C LEU A 871 -24.53 -18.97 6.27
N SER A 872 -23.23 -19.25 6.22
CA SER A 872 -22.18 -18.25 6.32
C SER A 872 -21.30 -18.29 5.07
N VAL A 873 -21.36 -17.24 4.25
CA VAL A 873 -20.57 -17.12 3.01
C VAL A 873 -19.07 -17.17 3.31
N ASP A 874 -18.64 -16.47 4.36
CA ASP A 874 -17.24 -16.44 4.78
C ASP A 874 -16.70 -17.82 5.18
N ARG A 875 -17.47 -18.59 5.97
CA ARG A 875 -17.10 -19.98 6.33
C ARG A 875 -17.10 -20.90 5.11
N ALA A 876 -18.07 -20.75 4.21
CA ALA A 876 -18.15 -21.54 2.99
C ALA A 876 -16.95 -21.28 2.06
N LEU A 877 -16.59 -20.01 1.86
CA LEU A 877 -15.44 -19.61 1.06
C LEU A 877 -14.13 -20.06 1.70
N THR A 878 -14.00 -19.92 3.02
CA THR A 878 -12.82 -20.43 3.74
C THR A 878 -12.67 -21.93 3.57
N ALA A 879 -13.77 -22.69 3.65
CA ALA A 879 -13.75 -24.14 3.40
C ALA A 879 -13.38 -24.48 1.94
N ALA A 880 -13.92 -23.74 0.96
CA ALA A 880 -13.59 -23.92 -0.45
C ALA A 880 -12.11 -23.64 -0.75
N ARG A 881 -11.58 -22.51 -0.23
CA ARG A 881 -10.16 -22.14 -0.37
C ARG A 881 -9.24 -23.15 0.28
N ARG A 882 -9.60 -23.63 1.49
CA ARG A 882 -8.86 -24.71 2.17
C ARG A 882 -8.79 -25.94 1.28
N LYS A 883 -9.91 -26.39 0.72
CA LYS A 883 -9.96 -27.55 -0.17
C LYS A 883 -9.14 -27.34 -1.45
N ALA A 884 -9.16 -26.13 -2.02
CA ALA A 884 -8.34 -25.77 -3.18
C ALA A 884 -6.84 -25.84 -2.85
N VAL A 885 -6.42 -25.30 -1.70
CA VAL A 885 -5.04 -25.39 -1.20
C VAL A 885 -4.61 -26.83 -0.96
N GLU A 886 -5.44 -27.63 -0.28
CA GLU A 886 -5.17 -29.05 -0.04
C GLU A 886 -5.04 -29.83 -1.36
N ARG A 887 -5.90 -29.56 -2.34
CA ARG A 887 -5.85 -30.21 -3.66
C ARG A 887 -4.58 -29.80 -4.44
N ALA A 888 -4.24 -28.51 -4.45
CA ALA A 888 -3.06 -28.01 -5.14
C ALA A 888 -1.77 -28.60 -4.57
N LEU A 889 -1.70 -28.81 -3.25
CA LEU A 889 -0.55 -29.45 -2.62
C LEU A 889 -0.35 -30.90 -3.07
N GLY A 890 -1.40 -31.64 -3.47
CA GLY A 890 -1.35 -32.80 -4.37
C GLY A 890 -0.38 -33.96 -4.07
N GLY A 891 0.32 -33.94 -2.93
CA GLY A 891 1.45 -34.82 -2.61
C GLY A 891 2.85 -34.26 -2.94
N GLU A 892 2.97 -33.07 -3.55
CA GLU A 892 4.24 -32.41 -3.86
C GLU A 892 4.50 -31.21 -2.93
N SER A 893 5.77 -30.87 -2.75
CA SER A 893 6.17 -29.72 -1.92
C SER A 893 6.18 -28.46 -2.78
N MET A 894 5.37 -27.45 -2.42
CA MET A 894 5.24 -26.20 -3.17
C MET A 894 5.72 -25.00 -2.35
N GLN A 895 6.38 -24.05 -3.01
CA GLN A 895 6.63 -22.72 -2.43
C GLN A 895 5.33 -21.92 -2.38
N LEU A 896 5.22 -20.95 -1.46
CA LEU A 896 4.04 -20.09 -1.35
C LEU A 896 3.64 -19.49 -2.70
N GLY A 897 4.59 -18.94 -3.46
CA GLY A 897 4.31 -18.36 -4.78
C GLY A 897 3.77 -19.37 -5.81
N GLN A 898 4.21 -20.63 -5.76
CA GLN A 898 3.71 -21.69 -6.65
C GLN A 898 2.28 -22.08 -6.26
N LEU A 899 2.03 -22.25 -4.96
CA LEU A 899 0.71 -22.58 -4.43
C LEU A 899 -0.34 -21.49 -4.73
N LEU A 900 0.06 -20.22 -4.65
CA LEU A 900 -0.80 -19.09 -5.02
C LEU A 900 -1.11 -19.08 -6.52
N ALA A 901 -0.12 -19.42 -7.36
CA ALA A 901 -0.31 -19.53 -8.79
C ALA A 901 -1.25 -20.68 -9.19
N GLU A 902 -1.23 -21.79 -8.44
CA GLU A 902 -2.07 -22.97 -8.70
C GLU A 902 -3.51 -22.77 -8.21
N THR A 903 -3.71 -22.13 -7.05
CA THR A 903 -5.03 -22.02 -6.40
C THR A 903 -5.81 -20.77 -6.79
N SER A 904 -5.17 -19.77 -7.40
CA SER A 904 -5.75 -18.42 -7.62
C SER A 904 -6.23 -17.72 -6.33
N VAL A 905 -5.90 -18.25 -5.15
CA VAL A 905 -6.21 -17.64 -3.85
C VAL A 905 -5.19 -16.55 -3.59
N ARG A 906 -5.65 -15.37 -3.17
CA ARG A 906 -4.76 -14.25 -2.86
C ARG A 906 -3.87 -14.54 -1.65
N PRO A 907 -2.65 -13.98 -1.60
CA PRO A 907 -1.72 -14.21 -0.48
C PRO A 907 -2.34 -13.93 0.89
N GLU A 908 -3.14 -12.87 1.01
CA GLU A 908 -3.75 -12.43 2.28
C GLU A 908 -4.80 -13.42 2.80
N LEU A 909 -5.32 -14.28 1.93
CA LEU A 909 -6.34 -15.29 2.24
C LEU A 909 -5.73 -16.70 2.35
N ALA A 910 -4.71 -17.00 1.55
CA ALA A 910 -4.04 -18.30 1.55
C ALA A 910 -3.17 -18.52 2.79
N VAL A 911 -2.47 -17.48 3.25
CA VAL A 911 -1.54 -17.59 4.39
C VAL A 911 -2.23 -18.01 5.69
N PRO A 912 -3.34 -17.37 6.14
CA PRO A 912 -4.04 -17.82 7.35
C PRO A 912 -4.54 -19.27 7.24
N ILE A 913 -4.98 -19.68 6.04
CA ILE A 913 -5.42 -21.05 5.77
C ILE A 913 -4.25 -22.03 5.91
N LEU A 914 -3.07 -21.67 5.40
CA LEU A 914 -1.85 -22.47 5.56
C LEU A 914 -1.42 -22.56 7.01
N ASP A 915 -1.42 -21.44 7.73
CA ASP A 915 -1.08 -21.41 9.16
C ASP A 915 -2.04 -22.32 9.96
N ASP A 916 -3.34 -22.28 9.67
CA ASP A 916 -4.34 -23.16 10.27
C ASP A 916 -4.11 -24.65 9.90
N LEU A 917 -3.76 -24.94 8.65
CA LEU A 917 -3.47 -26.30 8.19
C LEU A 917 -2.18 -26.85 8.80
N VAL A 918 -1.18 -26.01 8.99
CA VAL A 918 0.08 -26.34 9.67
C VAL A 918 -0.17 -26.58 11.16
N ALA A 919 -0.95 -25.70 11.82
CA ALA A 919 -1.34 -25.87 13.22
C ALA A 919 -2.18 -27.14 13.44
N ALA A 920 -3.02 -27.51 12.47
CA ALA A 920 -3.80 -28.74 12.50
C ALA A 920 -3.00 -30.01 12.14
N GLY A 921 -1.74 -29.87 11.71
CA GLY A 921 -0.91 -30.99 11.26
C GLY A 921 -1.34 -31.61 9.92
N ALA A 922 -2.18 -30.92 9.15
CA ALA A 922 -2.60 -31.36 7.81
C ALA A 922 -1.58 -31.00 6.73
N VAL A 923 -0.77 -29.97 6.98
CA VAL A 923 0.32 -29.50 6.10
C VAL A 923 1.59 -29.35 6.93
N HIS A 924 2.73 -29.76 6.39
CA HIS A 924 4.04 -29.52 6.98
C HIS A 924 4.72 -28.33 6.30
N GLN A 925 5.23 -27.42 7.12
CA GLN A 925 6.11 -26.32 6.70
C GLN A 925 7.55 -26.80 6.76
N VAL A 926 8.24 -26.85 5.61
CA VAL A 926 9.61 -27.37 5.49
C VAL A 926 10.49 -26.33 4.83
N VAL A 927 11.68 -26.09 5.37
CA VAL A 927 12.68 -25.20 4.77
C VAL A 927 13.69 -26.03 3.99
N ARG A 928 13.68 -25.95 2.65
CA ARG A 928 14.67 -26.61 1.78
C ARG A 928 15.45 -25.57 1.00
N GLY A 929 16.78 -25.59 1.12
CA GLY A 929 17.65 -24.63 0.44
C GLY A 929 17.44 -23.17 0.85
N GLY A 930 16.97 -22.92 2.07
CA GLY A 930 16.68 -21.56 2.57
C GLY A 930 15.35 -20.97 2.10
N VAL A 931 14.54 -21.74 1.36
CA VAL A 931 13.20 -21.34 0.93
C VAL A 931 12.16 -22.18 1.66
N GLU A 932 11.12 -21.51 2.12
CA GLU A 932 9.97 -22.12 2.78
C GLU A 932 9.07 -22.82 1.75
N GLN A 933 8.75 -24.09 2.02
CA GLN A 933 7.87 -24.91 1.20
C GLN A 933 6.80 -25.56 2.09
N PHE A 934 5.64 -25.82 1.51
CA PHE A 934 4.51 -26.49 2.15
C PHE A 934 4.31 -27.83 1.47
N GLU A 935 4.15 -28.90 2.25
CA GLU A 935 3.84 -30.24 1.75
C GLU A 935 2.68 -30.84 2.55
N ALA A 936 1.78 -31.58 1.90
CA ALA A 936 0.69 -32.26 2.60
C ALA A 936 1.27 -33.27 3.60
N ALA A 937 0.71 -33.33 4.82
CA ALA A 937 1.13 -34.32 5.79
C ALA A 937 0.85 -35.73 5.24
N PRO A 938 1.76 -36.71 5.44
CA PRO A 938 1.51 -38.07 5.03
C PRO A 938 0.28 -38.60 5.76
N ASP A 939 -0.73 -39.02 4.99
CA ASP A 939 -1.97 -39.58 5.51
C ASP A 939 -1.62 -40.76 6.45
N PRO A 940 -1.96 -40.72 7.75
CA PRO A 940 -1.55 -41.76 8.71
C PRO A 940 -2.14 -43.15 8.41
N VAL A 941 -2.97 -43.27 7.37
CA VAL A 941 -3.63 -44.51 6.92
C VAL A 941 -3.05 -45.04 5.59
N ARG A 942 -2.05 -44.39 4.98
CA ARG A 942 -1.38 -44.88 3.75
C ARG A 942 -0.08 -45.63 4.01
#